data_AF-A0A554MIY0-F1
#
_entry.id   AF-A0A554MIY0-F1
#
_cell.length_a   1.000
_cell.length_b   1.000
_cell.length_c   1.000
_cell.angle_alpha   90.00
_cell.angle_beta   90.00
_cell.angle_gamma   90.00
#
_symmetry.space_group_name_H-M   'P 1'
#
loop_
_entity.id
_entity.type
_entity.pdbx_description
1 polymer ?
#
loop_
_entity_poly.entity_id
_entity_poly.type
_entity_poly.pdbx_seq_one_letter_code
_entity_poly.pdbx_strand_id
1 'polypeptide(L)'
;MKRTAATIVVLFFVSIFFPTPVFADTAPCGLSSLSASGYFFDSYENIAYSDGDYLIYSFHNLPEYADGRSFSLRWSYLDDECNPLTSTSSFVSISLPTGVTNWSIRFISGEHFDVWDDQNEAIVTGFDIPAVPLYTRIAFEGTIDNGGSVFTSKTLNIQKDAEPPSFQNSTEKTTPCSAGSASGYYFDSSESAEYVDGLLRVHLRLKTPYNDGRAFRTSVLVADDSCVTNAPDYLSLSPDTTFTPYIRYFSFRMTSSTHFVLWDDENDVALSCVGCAGDIPDDSTYVSFYGTIDGDASIIQTTPFSPTEFQKCCSSVLFLPGIKGSRLYVETDGSENKLWEPDLFEGNDDVRGMSLDSNGKSIGNVYVKEGSILDSAGGKDYYKSFIADMDALESSGDIEDWQSVAYDWRLSLDDILANGAEVDGRIFYGTATSTPYITQTLRALASQSQTGKVTIVAHSNGGLVTKALLEQLGDAEAQKLVDKIILVGVPQSGAPQSIGSLLYGYREGIPDFFPFVVKASTAREFAENSPMGYHLLPSQQYFDDTKDINHPVVIFDGERAFEKERTAYGLIIDNKTELDDFLLARDGGREKPLSSQIGKASVLNSTLVDYAKSLHDNLDVWVPPENITVYQIAGWGKDTVAGY
;
A
#
# COMPACT_ATOMS: atom_id res chain seq x y z
N MET A 1 27.25 -53.56 2.42
CA MET A 1 28.03 -52.58 3.20
C MET A 1 28.11 -51.31 2.36
N LYS A 2 27.69 -50.11 2.73
CA LYS A 2 26.93 -49.54 3.84
C LYS A 2 25.93 -48.59 3.15
N ARG A 3 24.63 -48.71 3.43
CA ARG A 3 23.65 -47.68 3.06
C ARG A 3 23.72 -46.60 4.13
N THR A 4 24.20 -45.43 3.77
CA THR A 4 24.18 -44.25 4.64
C THR A 4 22.85 -43.56 4.39
N ALA A 5 21.93 -43.67 5.35
CA ALA A 5 20.71 -42.88 5.36
C ALA A 5 21.09 -41.44 5.74
N ALA A 6 20.97 -40.51 4.80
CA ALA A 6 20.95 -39.09 5.11
C ALA A 6 19.53 -38.74 5.56
N THR A 7 19.36 -38.60 6.88
CA THR A 7 18.17 -38.03 7.49
C THR A 7 18.06 -36.57 7.04
N ILE A 8 17.12 -36.29 6.13
CA ILE A 8 16.69 -34.92 5.84
C ILE A 8 15.85 -34.48 7.05
N VAL A 9 16.42 -33.60 7.88
CA VAL A 9 15.64 -32.84 8.86
C VAL A 9 14.93 -31.74 8.10
N VAL A 10 13.68 -32.00 7.73
CA VAL A 10 12.76 -30.95 7.28
C VAL A 10 12.35 -30.17 8.52
N LEU A 11 12.99 -29.02 8.73
CA LEU A 11 12.52 -28.00 9.67
C LEU A 11 11.23 -27.41 9.09
N PHE A 12 10.10 -27.99 9.46
CA PHE A 12 8.82 -27.29 9.40
C PHE A 12 8.90 -26.14 10.41
N PHE A 13 9.08 -24.91 9.91
CA PHE A 13 8.62 -23.74 10.64
C PHE A 13 7.09 -23.78 10.63
N VAL A 14 6.52 -24.57 11.55
CA VAL A 14 5.16 -24.30 12.02
C VAL A 14 5.30 -23.01 12.80
N SER A 15 4.91 -21.89 12.18
CA SER A 15 4.53 -20.70 12.94
C SER A 15 3.34 -21.12 13.80
N ILE A 16 3.64 -21.60 15.00
CA ILE A 16 2.68 -21.69 16.08
C ILE A 16 2.36 -20.24 16.37
N PHE A 17 1.29 -19.74 15.72
CA PHE A 17 0.54 -18.63 16.26
C PHE A 17 0.13 -19.10 17.66
N PHE A 18 0.89 -18.67 18.66
CA PHE A 18 0.30 -18.51 19.98
C PHE A 18 -0.87 -17.57 19.73
N PRO A 19 -2.13 -17.97 19.99
CA PRO A 19 -3.14 -16.97 20.22
C PRO A 19 -2.55 -16.11 21.33
N THR A 20 -2.16 -14.88 20.98
CA THR A 20 -1.96 -13.84 21.97
C THR A 20 -3.20 -13.89 22.86
N PRO A 21 -3.04 -13.99 24.19
CA PRO A 21 -4.19 -14.01 25.06
C PRO A 21 -5.03 -12.80 24.68
N VAL A 22 -6.30 -13.06 24.37
CA VAL A 22 -7.33 -12.04 24.25
C VAL A 22 -7.21 -11.19 25.51
N PHE A 23 -6.68 -9.97 25.40
CA PHE A 23 -6.79 -8.98 26.46
C PHE A 23 -8.21 -8.42 26.39
N ALA A 24 -9.19 -9.24 26.76
CA ALA A 24 -10.52 -8.81 27.14
C ALA A 24 -10.72 -9.27 28.58
N ASP A 25 -10.10 -8.52 29.48
CA ASP A 25 -10.55 -8.45 30.86
C ASP A 25 -10.30 -7.00 31.28
N THR A 26 -11.18 -6.10 30.81
CA THR A 26 -11.30 -4.78 31.41
C THR A 26 -11.57 -5.01 32.88
N ALA A 27 -10.66 -4.57 33.75
CA ALA A 27 -10.84 -4.66 35.18
C ALA A 27 -12.26 -4.17 35.56
N PRO A 28 -12.97 -4.85 36.49
CA PRO A 28 -14.32 -4.45 36.84
C PRO A 28 -14.31 -2.99 37.35
N CYS A 29 -15.11 -2.13 36.73
CA CYS A 29 -15.30 -0.77 37.22
C CYS A 29 -15.92 -0.79 38.61
N GLY A 30 -15.42 0.04 39.53
CA GLY A 30 -16.01 0.17 40.87
C GLY A 30 -15.82 -1.06 41.77
N LEU A 31 -16.76 -1.27 42.69
CA LEU A 31 -16.69 -2.38 43.65
C LEU A 31 -17.14 -3.69 43.00
N SER A 32 -16.32 -4.74 43.12
CA SER A 32 -16.64 -6.11 42.69
C SER A 32 -17.51 -6.88 43.68
N SER A 33 -17.78 -6.31 44.87
CA SER A 33 -18.66 -6.85 45.90
C SER A 33 -19.36 -5.75 46.69
N LEU A 34 -20.59 -6.02 47.16
CA LEU A 34 -21.26 -5.18 48.16
C LEU A 34 -20.31 -4.84 49.31
N SER A 35 -20.28 -3.55 49.68
CA SER A 35 -19.68 -3.07 50.91
C SER A 35 -20.80 -2.59 51.82
N ALA A 36 -21.06 -3.26 52.94
CA ALA A 36 -22.07 -2.86 53.92
C ALA A 36 -21.45 -2.72 55.31
N SER A 37 -21.89 -1.73 56.09
CA SER A 37 -21.46 -1.54 57.48
C SER A 37 -22.56 -0.88 58.32
N GLY A 38 -22.49 -1.10 59.64
CA GLY A 38 -23.46 -0.58 60.59
C GLY A 38 -24.40 -1.67 61.11
N TYR A 39 -25.62 -1.28 61.46
CA TYR A 39 -26.63 -2.13 62.11
C TYR A 39 -27.90 -2.33 61.28
N PHE A 40 -28.12 -1.56 60.21
CA PHE A 40 -29.39 -1.62 59.45
C PHE A 40 -29.31 -2.54 58.23
N PHE A 41 -28.32 -2.33 57.36
CA PHE A 41 -28.16 -3.12 56.12
C PHE A 41 -27.38 -4.40 56.40
N ASP A 42 -27.86 -5.53 55.90
CA ASP A 42 -27.12 -6.80 55.92
C ASP A 42 -26.07 -6.81 54.80
N SER A 43 -25.00 -7.60 54.98
CA SER A 43 -23.98 -7.81 53.96
C SER A 43 -24.44 -8.82 52.91
N TYR A 44 -25.67 -8.67 52.43
CA TYR A 44 -26.34 -9.52 51.46
C TYR A 44 -26.70 -8.72 50.21
N GLU A 45 -26.19 -9.20 49.07
CA GLU A 45 -26.55 -8.73 47.74
C GLU A 45 -26.69 -9.95 46.83
N ASN A 46 -27.86 -10.11 46.23
CA ASN A 46 -28.06 -11.05 45.13
C ASN A 46 -28.32 -10.28 43.84
N ILE A 47 -27.63 -10.68 42.78
CA ILE A 47 -27.71 -10.06 41.47
C ILE A 47 -28.43 -11.03 40.55
N ALA A 48 -29.47 -10.52 39.90
CA ALA A 48 -30.16 -11.21 38.83
C ALA A 48 -30.40 -10.25 37.66
N TYR A 49 -30.85 -10.79 36.54
CA TYR A 49 -31.40 -10.03 35.43
C TYR A 49 -32.81 -10.54 35.17
N SER A 50 -33.74 -9.63 34.88
CA SER A 50 -35.12 -9.95 34.54
C SER A 50 -35.21 -10.69 33.21
N ASP A 51 -36.41 -11.17 32.84
CA ASP A 51 -36.65 -11.78 31.52
C ASP A 51 -36.40 -10.80 30.35
N GLY A 52 -36.40 -9.49 30.62
CA GLY A 52 -36.01 -8.43 29.68
C GLY A 52 -34.52 -8.08 29.74
N ASP A 53 -33.70 -8.91 30.40
CA ASP A 53 -32.26 -8.72 30.62
C ASP A 53 -31.90 -7.45 31.40
N TYR A 54 -32.82 -6.91 32.22
CA TYR A 54 -32.58 -5.73 33.04
C TYR A 54 -32.14 -6.07 34.47
N LEU A 55 -31.21 -5.29 35.00
CA LEU A 55 -30.56 -5.53 36.28
C LEU A 55 -31.52 -5.54 37.47
N ILE A 56 -31.34 -6.51 38.37
CA ILE A 56 -32.03 -6.63 39.66
C ILE A 56 -30.98 -6.77 40.77
N TYR A 57 -31.02 -5.84 41.72
CA TYR A 57 -30.32 -5.95 43.00
C TYR A 57 -31.29 -6.36 44.09
N SER A 58 -31.07 -7.49 44.75
CA SER A 58 -31.80 -7.88 45.96
C SER A 58 -30.93 -7.66 47.19
N PHE A 59 -31.48 -6.97 48.18
CA PHE A 59 -30.82 -6.59 49.43
C PHE A 59 -31.60 -7.12 50.63
N HIS A 60 -30.91 -7.28 51.76
CA HIS A 60 -31.53 -7.55 53.05
C HIS A 60 -31.23 -6.45 54.07
N ASN A 61 -32.19 -6.19 54.95
CA ASN A 61 -32.00 -5.43 56.19
C ASN A 61 -32.02 -6.38 57.39
N LEU A 62 -31.34 -6.01 58.47
CA LEU A 62 -31.32 -6.78 59.71
C LEU A 62 -32.72 -6.76 60.38
N PRO A 63 -33.32 -7.93 60.69
CA PRO A 63 -34.72 -8.04 61.12
C PRO A 63 -35.09 -7.18 62.35
N GLU A 64 -34.17 -7.05 63.30
CA GLU A 64 -34.34 -6.24 64.52
C GLU A 64 -34.49 -4.73 64.25
N TYR A 65 -34.15 -4.26 63.04
CA TYR A 65 -34.25 -2.86 62.63
C TYR A 65 -35.23 -2.62 61.48
N ALA A 66 -36.03 -3.62 61.09
CA ALA A 66 -37.12 -3.48 60.13
C ALA A 66 -38.36 -2.78 60.75
N ASP A 67 -38.16 -1.62 61.37
CA ASP A 67 -39.20 -0.88 62.11
C ASP A 67 -40.03 0.09 61.24
N GLY A 68 -39.69 0.20 59.96
CA GLY A 68 -40.37 1.06 58.98
C GLY A 68 -39.78 2.47 58.84
N ARG A 69 -38.64 2.75 59.50
CA ARG A 69 -37.89 3.99 59.30
C ARG A 69 -37.35 4.12 57.88
N SER A 70 -37.21 5.37 57.44
CA SER A 70 -36.70 5.67 56.11
C SER A 70 -35.17 5.65 56.09
N PHE A 71 -34.58 5.12 55.01
CA PHE A 71 -33.18 5.32 54.68
C PHE A 71 -33.03 6.18 53.42
N SER A 72 -31.85 6.72 53.19
CA SER A 72 -31.51 7.51 52.02
C SER A 72 -30.81 6.63 50.99
N LEU A 73 -31.22 6.70 49.73
CA LEU A 73 -30.66 5.97 48.60
C LEU A 73 -30.12 6.97 47.56
N ARG A 74 -28.98 6.68 46.95
CA ARG A 74 -28.47 7.39 45.76
C ARG A 74 -27.85 6.42 44.77
N TRP A 75 -27.58 6.87 43.57
CA TRP A 75 -26.87 6.10 42.56
C TRP A 75 -25.92 6.96 41.72
N SER A 76 -24.94 6.29 41.12
CA SER A 76 -23.95 6.89 40.23
C SER A 76 -23.74 6.01 39.00
N TYR A 77 -23.43 6.65 37.87
CA TYR A 77 -23.12 5.96 36.62
C TYR A 77 -21.65 6.04 36.28
N LEU A 78 -21.10 4.97 35.73
CA LEU A 78 -19.78 4.89 35.15
C LEU A 78 -19.88 4.44 33.69
N ASP A 79 -19.05 5.02 32.83
CA ASP A 79 -18.95 4.63 31.43
C ASP A 79 -18.19 3.29 31.25
N ASP A 80 -17.97 2.93 29.99
CA ASP A 80 -17.22 1.74 29.57
C ASP A 80 -15.75 1.76 30.00
N GLU A 81 -15.17 2.94 30.26
CA GLU A 81 -13.79 3.17 30.73
C GLU A 81 -13.71 3.48 32.25
N CYS A 82 -14.81 3.25 32.99
CA CYS A 82 -14.95 3.48 34.42
C CYS A 82 -14.89 4.96 34.86
N ASN A 83 -15.12 5.92 33.96
CA ASN A 83 -15.22 7.34 34.30
C ASN A 83 -16.64 7.68 34.79
N PRO A 84 -16.78 8.53 35.81
CA PRO A 84 -18.09 8.96 36.29
C PRO A 84 -18.78 9.87 35.28
N LEU A 85 -20.10 9.71 35.12
CA LEU A 85 -20.95 10.66 34.39
C LEU A 85 -21.30 11.85 35.29
N THR A 86 -21.69 12.99 34.70
CA THR A 86 -22.11 14.21 35.43
C THR A 86 -23.43 14.04 36.19
N SER A 87 -24.24 13.03 35.86
CA SER A 87 -25.51 12.73 36.53
C SER A 87 -25.27 11.85 37.78
N THR A 88 -25.08 12.46 38.94
CA THR A 88 -25.27 11.72 40.21
C THR A 88 -26.61 12.08 40.80
N SER A 89 -27.33 11.10 41.32
CA SER A 89 -28.61 11.39 41.97
C SER A 89 -28.37 12.07 43.31
N SER A 90 -29.27 12.98 43.69
CA SER A 90 -29.38 13.37 45.10
C SER A 90 -29.90 12.18 45.91
N PHE A 91 -29.63 12.19 47.22
CA PHE A 91 -30.20 11.19 48.12
C PHE A 91 -31.73 11.30 48.14
N VAL A 92 -32.42 10.20 47.83
CA VAL A 92 -33.87 10.05 47.92
C VAL A 92 -34.24 9.21 49.14
N SER A 93 -35.36 9.53 49.78
CA SER A 93 -35.79 8.81 50.99
C SER A 93 -36.68 7.62 50.62
N ILE A 94 -36.30 6.43 51.09
CA ILE A 94 -37.02 5.16 50.90
C ILE A 94 -37.56 4.70 52.24
N SER A 95 -38.85 4.37 52.31
CA SER A 95 -39.48 3.82 53.53
C SER A 95 -40.11 2.47 53.21
N LEU A 96 -39.52 1.40 53.75
CA LEU A 96 -40.10 0.06 53.63
C LEU A 96 -41.18 -0.14 54.70
N PRO A 97 -42.25 -0.91 54.44
CA PRO A 97 -43.23 -1.26 55.48
C PRO A 97 -42.58 -1.95 56.69
N THR A 98 -43.13 -1.73 57.89
CA THR A 98 -42.64 -2.39 59.11
C THR A 98 -42.67 -3.92 58.96
N GLY A 99 -41.54 -4.57 59.30
CA GLY A 99 -41.34 -6.01 59.18
C GLY A 99 -40.68 -6.47 57.88
N VAL A 100 -40.55 -5.59 56.88
CA VAL A 100 -39.95 -5.93 55.58
C VAL A 100 -38.43 -5.95 55.69
N THR A 101 -37.83 -7.13 55.48
CA THR A 101 -36.38 -7.31 55.49
C THR A 101 -35.80 -7.53 54.11
N ASN A 102 -36.59 -8.03 53.16
CA ASN A 102 -36.13 -8.36 51.81
C ASN A 102 -36.72 -7.36 50.84
N TRP A 103 -35.86 -6.70 50.09
CA TRP A 103 -36.25 -5.67 49.14
C TRP A 103 -35.29 -5.66 47.97
N SER A 104 -35.74 -5.16 46.83
CA SER A 104 -34.92 -5.12 45.63
C SER A 104 -35.06 -3.81 44.86
N ILE A 105 -34.04 -3.51 44.08
CA ILE A 105 -34.06 -2.49 43.03
C ILE A 105 -34.15 -3.23 41.71
N ARG A 106 -35.20 -3.00 40.94
CA ARG A 106 -35.49 -3.72 39.69
C ARG A 106 -35.61 -2.74 38.54
N PHE A 107 -34.70 -2.84 37.58
CA PHE A 107 -34.83 -2.10 36.33
C PHE A 107 -35.96 -2.68 35.49
N ILE A 108 -36.84 -1.80 35.02
CA ILE A 108 -37.98 -2.14 34.14
C ILE A 108 -37.66 -1.74 32.69
N SER A 109 -36.83 -0.71 32.52
CA SER A 109 -36.26 -0.27 31.25
C SER A 109 -34.86 0.32 31.48
N GLY A 110 -34.18 0.75 30.41
CA GLY A 110 -32.93 1.51 30.53
C GLY A 110 -33.08 2.88 31.20
N GLU A 111 -34.32 3.34 31.41
CA GLU A 111 -34.64 4.69 31.90
C GLU A 111 -35.46 4.67 33.21
N HIS A 112 -35.79 3.49 33.75
CA HIS A 112 -36.66 3.39 34.92
C HIS A 112 -36.33 2.17 35.78
N PHE A 113 -36.33 2.37 37.10
CA PHE A 113 -36.28 1.28 38.06
C PHE A 113 -37.27 1.48 39.20
N ASP A 114 -37.72 0.37 39.76
CA ASP A 114 -38.59 0.32 40.93
C ASP A 114 -37.85 -0.23 42.15
N VAL A 115 -38.20 0.28 43.32
CA VAL A 115 -37.86 -0.33 44.61
C VAL A 115 -39.03 -1.22 45.03
N TRP A 116 -38.76 -2.49 45.28
CA TRP A 116 -39.75 -3.51 45.60
C TRP A 116 -39.61 -3.99 47.03
N ASP A 117 -40.75 -4.22 47.66
CA ASP A 117 -40.90 -5.09 48.82
C ASP A 117 -41.04 -6.53 48.30
N ASP A 118 -39.97 -7.32 48.44
CA ASP A 118 -39.91 -8.67 47.91
C ASP A 118 -40.76 -9.66 48.73
N GLN A 119 -41.10 -9.31 49.98
CA GLN A 119 -41.90 -10.19 50.84
C GLN A 119 -43.38 -10.13 50.50
N ASN A 120 -43.87 -8.94 50.13
CA ASN A 120 -45.26 -8.69 49.80
C ASN A 120 -45.51 -8.54 48.28
N GLU A 121 -44.46 -8.70 47.46
CA GLU A 121 -44.50 -8.54 46.00
C GLU A 121 -45.12 -7.20 45.57
N ALA A 122 -44.73 -6.11 46.23
CA ALA A 122 -45.31 -4.78 46.04
C ALA A 122 -44.24 -3.73 45.69
N ILE A 123 -44.59 -2.81 44.77
CA ILE A 123 -43.75 -1.64 44.47
C ILE A 123 -43.86 -0.65 45.63
N VAL A 124 -42.71 -0.23 46.16
CA VAL A 124 -42.60 0.80 47.20
C VAL A 124 -42.58 2.18 46.56
N THR A 125 -41.73 2.35 45.54
CA THR A 125 -41.57 3.60 44.77
C THR A 125 -40.81 3.32 43.48
N GLY A 126 -40.96 4.17 42.46
CA GLY A 126 -40.20 4.11 41.21
C GLY A 126 -39.42 5.39 40.94
N PHE A 127 -38.36 5.29 40.14
CA PHE A 127 -37.49 6.41 39.78
C PHE A 127 -37.14 6.35 38.30
N ASP A 128 -37.32 7.49 37.62
CA ASP A 128 -36.80 7.70 36.27
C ASP A 128 -35.31 8.10 36.34
N ILE A 129 -34.53 7.57 35.43
CA ILE A 129 -33.12 7.91 35.21
C ILE A 129 -32.90 8.46 33.80
N PRO A 130 -31.81 9.21 33.56
CA PRO A 130 -31.52 9.69 32.22
C PRO A 130 -31.29 8.52 31.25
N ALA A 131 -31.61 8.74 29.97
CA ALA A 131 -31.30 7.82 28.88
C ALA A 131 -29.78 7.70 28.72
N VAL A 132 -29.19 6.71 29.38
CA VAL A 132 -27.77 6.38 29.29
C VAL A 132 -27.60 5.12 28.44
N PRO A 133 -26.43 4.93 27.79
CA PRO A 133 -26.18 3.72 27.01
C PRO A 133 -26.37 2.46 27.87
N LEU A 134 -26.93 1.38 27.33
CA LEU A 134 -27.31 0.21 28.14
C LEU A 134 -26.12 -0.56 28.75
N TYR A 135 -24.92 -0.39 28.18
CA TYR A 135 -23.66 -0.88 28.74
C TYR A 135 -23.13 0.00 29.89
N THR A 136 -23.77 1.15 30.16
CA THR A 136 -23.43 2.01 31.30
C THR A 136 -23.58 1.24 32.59
N ARG A 137 -22.59 1.39 33.46
CA ARG A 137 -22.56 0.71 34.75
C ARG A 137 -23.18 1.59 35.82
N ILE A 138 -23.99 0.99 36.69
CA ILE A 138 -24.63 1.68 37.80
C ILE A 138 -24.26 1.05 39.13
N ALA A 139 -24.07 1.90 40.14
CA ALA A 139 -23.90 1.51 41.53
C ALA A 139 -24.86 2.30 42.42
N PHE A 140 -25.38 1.65 43.46
CA PHE A 140 -26.28 2.23 44.45
C PHE A 140 -25.55 2.40 45.78
N GLU A 141 -25.87 3.47 46.49
CA GLU A 141 -25.40 3.72 47.85
C GLU A 141 -26.58 4.06 48.75
N GLY A 142 -26.69 3.35 49.87
CA GLY A 142 -27.67 3.62 50.91
C GLY A 142 -27.02 4.11 52.19
N THR A 143 -27.72 4.97 52.92
CA THR A 143 -27.31 5.45 54.24
C THR A 143 -28.52 5.71 55.13
N ILE A 144 -28.39 5.44 56.43
CA ILE A 144 -29.42 5.76 57.41
C ILE A 144 -28.81 6.40 58.66
N ASP A 145 -29.61 7.19 59.39
CA ASP A 145 -29.24 7.81 60.67
C ASP A 145 -27.92 8.60 60.57
N ASN A 146 -27.79 9.40 59.50
CA ASN A 146 -26.61 10.20 59.16
C ASN A 146 -25.30 9.39 59.05
N GLY A 147 -25.37 8.22 58.40
CA GLY A 147 -24.21 7.33 58.23
C GLY A 147 -24.01 6.33 59.35
N GLY A 148 -25.01 6.14 60.22
CA GLY A 148 -25.02 5.09 61.24
C GLY A 148 -25.01 3.68 60.64
N SER A 149 -25.57 3.51 59.44
CA SER A 149 -25.31 2.34 58.57
C SER A 149 -25.24 2.78 57.12
N VAL A 150 -24.40 2.13 56.33
CA VAL A 150 -24.21 2.41 54.90
C VAL A 150 -24.05 1.13 54.09
N PHE A 151 -24.47 1.16 52.84
CA PHE A 151 -24.06 0.16 51.85
C PHE A 151 -23.66 0.81 50.53
N THR A 152 -22.79 0.14 49.78
CA THR A 152 -22.49 0.44 48.37
C THR A 152 -22.56 -0.88 47.61
N SER A 153 -23.44 -0.94 46.62
CA SER A 153 -23.65 -2.13 45.79
C SER A 153 -22.44 -2.43 44.91
N LYS A 154 -22.45 -3.60 44.28
CA LYS A 154 -21.64 -3.84 43.08
C LYS A 154 -21.94 -2.81 42.00
N THR A 155 -21.00 -2.66 41.08
CA THR A 155 -21.13 -1.82 39.90
C THR A 155 -21.33 -2.71 38.68
N LEU A 156 -22.49 -2.62 38.03
CA LEU A 156 -22.91 -3.55 36.97
C LEU A 156 -23.63 -2.83 35.84
N ASN A 157 -23.62 -3.42 34.64
CA ASN A 157 -24.34 -2.91 33.48
C ASN A 157 -25.86 -2.96 33.72
N ILE A 158 -26.57 -1.91 33.31
CA ILE A 158 -28.03 -1.81 33.42
C ILE A 158 -28.72 -2.95 32.68
N GLN A 159 -28.23 -3.29 31.48
CA GLN A 159 -28.65 -4.46 30.73
C GLN A 159 -27.56 -5.54 30.75
N LYS A 160 -28.00 -6.81 30.84
CA LYS A 160 -27.12 -7.97 30.83
C LYS A 160 -26.31 -8.04 29.54
N ASP A 161 -25.02 -8.32 29.68
CA ASP A 161 -24.09 -8.55 28.56
C ASP A 161 -24.08 -7.41 27.51
N ALA A 162 -24.54 -6.21 27.88
CA ALA A 162 -24.47 -5.04 27.01
C ALA A 162 -23.01 -4.58 26.87
N GLU A 163 -22.55 -4.43 25.64
CA GLU A 163 -21.19 -4.01 25.29
C GLU A 163 -21.24 -2.70 24.48
N PRO A 164 -20.22 -1.83 24.61
CA PRO A 164 -20.08 -0.68 23.72
C PRO A 164 -19.81 -1.12 22.27
N PRO A 165 -20.14 -0.30 21.27
CA PRO A 165 -19.71 -0.52 19.89
C PRO A 165 -18.19 -0.75 19.80
N SER A 166 -17.76 -1.75 19.03
CA SER A 166 -16.35 -2.08 18.85
C SER A 166 -15.93 -2.03 17.38
N PHE A 167 -14.81 -1.35 17.10
CA PHE A 167 -14.31 -1.11 15.75
C PHE A 167 -12.86 -1.61 15.67
N GLN A 168 -12.69 -2.88 15.27
CA GLN A 168 -11.40 -3.59 15.35
C GLN A 168 -10.55 -3.49 14.07
N ASN A 169 -11.16 -3.13 12.93
CA ASN A 169 -10.51 -3.14 11.62
C ASN A 169 -10.62 -1.76 10.96
N SER A 170 -9.72 -0.84 11.32
CA SER A 170 -9.62 0.43 10.58
C SER A 170 -8.94 0.20 9.23
N THR A 171 -9.47 0.79 8.17
CA THR A 171 -8.80 0.89 6.88
C THR A 171 -7.44 1.57 7.05
N GLU A 172 -6.44 1.13 6.27
CA GLU A 172 -5.12 1.76 6.30
C GLU A 172 -5.21 3.24 5.92
N LYS A 173 -4.42 4.07 6.59
CA LYS A 173 -4.35 5.50 6.31
C LYS A 173 -3.82 5.72 4.89
N THR A 174 -4.54 6.50 4.09
CA THR A 174 -4.09 6.86 2.75
C THR A 174 -2.85 7.75 2.85
N THR A 175 -1.72 7.34 2.28
CA THR A 175 -0.53 8.21 2.17
C THR A 175 -0.73 9.12 0.95
N PRO A 176 -0.63 10.46 1.04
CA PRO A 176 0.11 11.26 2.03
C PRO A 176 -0.70 11.86 3.20
N CYS A 177 -1.94 11.44 3.45
CA CYS A 177 -2.82 12.06 4.44
C CYS A 177 -2.27 11.91 5.87
N SER A 178 -2.13 13.04 6.57
CA SER A 178 -1.74 13.05 7.98
C SER A 178 -2.86 12.54 8.86
N ALA A 179 -2.50 11.88 9.95
CA ALA A 179 -3.47 11.41 10.94
C ALA A 179 -4.28 12.58 11.52
N GLY A 180 -5.57 12.34 11.70
CA GLY A 180 -6.47 13.22 12.43
C GLY A 180 -5.99 13.47 13.86
N SER A 181 -6.56 14.50 14.48
CA SER A 181 -6.24 14.87 15.85
C SER A 181 -7.47 15.39 16.58
N ALA A 182 -7.49 15.16 17.88
CA ALA A 182 -8.48 15.73 18.79
C ALA A 182 -7.79 16.36 19.99
N SER A 183 -8.37 17.44 20.51
CA SER A 183 -7.85 18.14 21.68
C SER A 183 -8.98 18.69 22.55
N GLY A 184 -8.65 19.00 23.80
CA GLY A 184 -9.61 19.53 24.77
C GLY A 184 -10.35 18.44 25.55
N TYR A 185 -11.51 18.82 26.08
CA TYR A 185 -12.26 18.07 27.07
C TYR A 185 -13.46 17.30 26.48
N TYR A 186 -13.90 17.62 25.26
CA TYR A 186 -15.13 17.07 24.67
C TYR A 186 -14.91 15.90 23.71
N PHE A 187 -14.01 16.03 22.73
CA PHE A 187 -13.71 14.99 21.74
C PHE A 187 -12.56 14.08 22.19
N ASP A 188 -12.68 12.78 21.91
CA ASP A 188 -11.62 11.79 22.06
C ASP A 188 -10.79 11.68 20.77
N SER A 189 -9.53 11.24 20.87
CA SER A 189 -8.66 10.99 19.72
C SER A 189 -8.88 9.61 19.08
N SER A 190 -9.78 8.79 19.62
CA SER A 190 -10.19 7.52 19.04
C SER A 190 -10.83 7.75 17.67
N GLU A 191 -10.26 7.11 16.65
CA GLU A 191 -10.70 7.16 15.26
C GLU A 191 -10.55 5.76 14.65
N SER A 192 -11.61 5.26 14.02
CA SER A 192 -11.57 4.05 13.21
C SER A 192 -12.38 4.30 11.95
N ALA A 193 -11.82 3.99 10.77
CA ALA A 193 -12.50 4.19 9.50
C ALA A 193 -12.76 2.86 8.80
N GLU A 194 -13.91 2.74 8.14
CA GLU A 194 -14.27 1.59 7.30
C GLU A 194 -15.04 2.03 6.06
N TYR A 195 -15.10 1.16 5.06
CA TYR A 195 -16.02 1.31 3.93
C TYR A 195 -17.12 0.26 4.04
N VAL A 196 -18.37 0.69 3.99
CA VAL A 196 -19.54 -0.20 3.95
C VAL A 196 -20.36 0.14 2.73
N ASP A 197 -20.61 -0.87 1.89
CA ASP A 197 -21.21 -0.70 0.56
C ASP A 197 -20.44 0.32 -0.31
N GLY A 198 -19.11 0.38 -0.17
CA GLY A 198 -18.24 1.29 -0.90
C GLY A 198 -18.29 2.74 -0.41
N LEU A 199 -18.95 3.04 0.71
CA LEU A 199 -19.08 4.39 1.28
C LEU A 199 -18.35 4.51 2.62
N LEU A 200 -17.64 5.62 2.80
CA LEU A 200 -16.83 5.88 3.99
C LEU A 200 -17.69 5.99 5.26
N ARG A 201 -17.20 5.38 6.34
CA ARG A 201 -17.65 5.59 7.72
C ARG A 201 -16.45 5.85 8.61
N VAL A 202 -16.52 6.88 9.44
CA VAL A 202 -15.49 7.20 10.44
C VAL A 202 -16.13 7.20 11.82
N HIS A 203 -15.75 6.22 12.64
CA HIS A 203 -16.19 6.04 14.01
C HIS A 203 -15.32 6.85 14.96
N LEU A 204 -15.99 7.62 15.81
CA LEU A 204 -15.42 8.61 16.71
C LEU A 204 -16.00 8.44 18.11
N ARG A 205 -15.36 9.10 19.08
CA ARG A 205 -15.77 9.00 20.48
C ARG A 205 -15.78 10.34 21.21
N LEU A 206 -16.72 10.51 22.13
CA LEU A 206 -16.79 11.63 23.06
C LEU A 206 -16.19 11.27 24.43
N LYS A 207 -15.67 12.28 25.11
CA LYS A 207 -15.17 12.18 26.48
C LYS A 207 -16.29 12.43 27.47
N THR A 208 -16.34 11.58 28.50
CA THR A 208 -17.13 11.82 29.70
C THR A 208 -16.37 12.75 30.66
N PRO A 209 -17.07 13.54 31.49
CA PRO A 209 -18.52 13.58 31.66
C PRO A 209 -19.21 14.67 30.81
N TYR A 210 -18.56 15.15 29.75
CA TYR A 210 -18.95 16.35 29.02
C TYR A 210 -19.88 16.08 27.83
N ASN A 211 -20.19 14.82 27.56
CA ASN A 211 -21.16 14.36 26.57
C ASN A 211 -22.61 14.63 27.02
N ASP A 212 -22.93 15.86 27.40
CA ASP A 212 -24.22 16.27 27.98
C ASP A 212 -25.26 16.75 26.95
N GLY A 213 -24.99 16.53 25.66
CA GLY A 213 -25.90 16.88 24.55
C GLY A 213 -25.90 18.37 24.17
N ARG A 214 -25.01 19.19 24.73
CA ARG A 214 -24.84 20.59 24.31
C ARG A 214 -24.48 20.71 22.83
N ALA A 215 -24.87 21.82 22.22
CA ALA A 215 -24.57 22.09 20.82
C ALA A 215 -23.08 22.39 20.59
N PHE A 216 -22.56 21.90 19.47
CA PHE A 216 -21.22 22.19 18.97
C PHE A 216 -21.27 22.47 17.47
N ARG A 217 -20.16 22.93 16.92
CA ARG A 217 -20.04 23.35 15.53
C ARG A 217 -19.34 22.31 14.70
N THR A 218 -19.81 22.09 13.48
CA THR A 218 -19.23 21.11 12.55
C THR A 218 -19.01 21.67 11.15
N SER A 219 -18.10 21.02 10.42
CA SER A 219 -17.94 21.16 8.98
C SER A 219 -17.33 19.88 8.42
N VAL A 220 -17.51 19.66 7.12
CA VAL A 220 -16.72 18.68 6.37
C VAL A 220 -15.73 19.44 5.52
N LEU A 221 -14.45 19.09 5.65
CA LEU A 221 -13.35 19.67 4.90
C LEU A 221 -13.07 18.78 3.71
N VAL A 222 -12.96 19.37 2.53
CA VAL A 222 -12.50 18.68 1.32
C VAL A 222 -11.00 18.91 1.19
N ALA A 223 -10.25 17.85 0.88
CA ALA A 223 -8.82 17.90 0.62
C ALA A 223 -8.53 17.55 -0.84
N ASP A 224 -7.48 18.18 -1.38
CA ASP A 224 -6.94 17.84 -2.70
C ASP A 224 -6.11 16.53 -2.65
N ASP A 225 -5.52 16.15 -3.79
CA ASP A 225 -4.68 14.94 -3.91
C ASP A 225 -3.44 14.96 -3.01
N SER A 226 -3.06 16.11 -2.47
CA SER A 226 -1.98 16.25 -1.47
C SER A 226 -2.48 16.09 -0.03
N CYS A 227 -3.76 15.75 0.16
CA CYS A 227 -4.45 15.65 1.44
C CYS A 227 -4.41 16.95 2.27
N VAL A 228 -4.32 18.11 1.62
CA VAL A 228 -4.27 19.40 2.32
C VAL A 228 -5.69 19.92 2.52
N THR A 229 -6.11 19.98 3.78
CA THR A 229 -7.37 20.63 4.19
C THR A 229 -7.07 22.01 4.77
N ASN A 230 -7.83 23.03 4.35
CA ASN A 230 -7.81 24.32 5.03
C ASN A 230 -8.80 24.29 6.20
N ALA A 231 -8.40 24.82 7.36
CA ALA A 231 -9.32 25.03 8.45
C ALA A 231 -10.47 25.95 8.00
N PRO A 232 -11.73 25.61 8.31
CA PRO A 232 -12.89 26.37 7.86
C PRO A 232 -12.94 27.73 8.58
N ASP A 233 -13.55 28.74 7.95
CA ASP A 233 -13.89 29.97 8.65
C ASP A 233 -14.93 29.63 9.75
N TYR A 234 -14.77 30.20 10.95
CA TYR A 234 -15.69 29.97 12.05
C TYR A 234 -17.14 30.35 11.70
N LEU A 235 -17.32 31.29 10.77
CA LEU A 235 -18.63 31.69 10.23
C LEU A 235 -19.25 30.67 9.27
N SER A 236 -18.46 29.77 8.67
CA SER A 236 -18.96 28.72 7.76
C SER A 236 -19.34 27.42 8.48
N LEU A 237 -19.07 27.31 9.78
CA LEU A 237 -19.43 26.14 10.56
C LEU A 237 -20.94 26.08 10.83
N SER A 238 -21.52 24.87 10.79
CA SER A 238 -22.92 24.67 11.19
C SER A 238 -23.06 24.84 12.70
N PRO A 239 -23.88 25.79 13.20
CA PRO A 239 -23.87 26.19 14.60
C PRO A 239 -24.65 25.26 15.55
N ASP A 240 -25.51 24.39 15.02
CA ASP A 240 -26.50 23.63 15.79
C ASP A 240 -26.33 22.12 15.60
N THR A 241 -25.12 21.59 15.86
CA THR A 241 -24.90 20.14 15.93
C THR A 241 -25.12 19.65 17.35
N THR A 242 -26.03 18.71 17.57
CA THR A 242 -26.38 18.19 18.90
C THR A 242 -26.45 16.69 18.88
N PHE A 243 -25.94 16.06 19.92
CA PHE A 243 -26.04 14.63 20.15
C PHE A 243 -27.02 14.31 21.27
N THR A 244 -27.55 13.09 21.26
CA THR A 244 -28.29 12.56 22.41
C THR A 244 -27.38 12.63 23.65
N PRO A 245 -27.85 13.16 24.79
CA PRO A 245 -27.05 13.18 26.01
C PRO A 245 -26.54 11.78 26.37
N TYR A 246 -25.33 11.74 26.92
CA TYR A 246 -24.63 10.55 27.42
C TYR A 246 -24.13 9.56 26.38
N ILE A 247 -24.37 9.76 25.08
CA ILE A 247 -23.72 8.93 24.06
C ILE A 247 -22.21 9.16 24.08
N ARG A 248 -21.45 8.11 23.80
CA ARG A 248 -20.00 8.16 23.62
C ARG A 248 -19.62 7.89 22.18
N TYR A 249 -20.23 6.92 21.53
CA TYR A 249 -19.86 6.48 20.20
C TYR A 249 -20.76 7.09 19.13
N PHE A 250 -20.13 7.74 18.15
CA PHE A 250 -20.82 8.34 17.02
C PHE A 250 -19.98 8.19 15.76
N SER A 251 -20.61 8.27 14.60
CA SER A 251 -19.87 8.20 13.34
C SER A 251 -20.26 9.27 12.34
N PHE A 252 -19.29 9.65 11.53
CA PHE A 252 -19.48 10.38 10.29
C PHE A 252 -19.63 9.36 9.16
N ARG A 253 -20.80 9.29 8.52
CA ARG A 253 -21.10 8.30 7.47
C ARG A 253 -21.44 8.99 6.15
N MET A 254 -20.77 8.59 5.08
CA MET A 254 -21.23 8.87 3.72
C MET A 254 -22.43 7.96 3.41
N THR A 255 -23.48 8.56 2.86
CA THR A 255 -24.71 7.87 2.42
C THR A 255 -24.87 7.88 0.89
N SER A 256 -24.06 8.70 0.23
CA SER A 256 -23.74 8.67 -1.21
C SER A 256 -22.34 9.26 -1.38
N SER A 257 -21.81 9.34 -2.61
CA SER A 257 -20.52 9.98 -2.87
C SER A 257 -20.48 11.46 -2.48
N THR A 258 -21.63 12.12 -2.31
CA THR A 258 -21.71 13.56 -2.02
C THR A 258 -22.51 13.92 -0.77
N HIS A 259 -23.15 12.97 -0.09
CA HIS A 259 -24.01 13.25 1.06
C HIS A 259 -23.54 12.53 2.32
N PHE A 260 -23.37 13.27 3.41
CA PHE A 260 -22.97 12.70 4.70
C PHE A 260 -24.06 12.90 5.77
N VAL A 261 -24.05 12.00 6.75
CA VAL A 261 -24.91 12.05 7.94
C VAL A 261 -24.10 11.61 9.16
N LEU A 262 -24.30 12.28 10.31
CA LEU A 262 -23.79 11.87 11.61
C LEU A 262 -24.75 10.86 12.25
N TRP A 263 -24.19 9.85 12.90
CA TRP A 263 -24.95 8.75 13.50
C TRP A 263 -24.61 8.58 14.97
N ASP A 264 -25.62 8.23 15.74
CA ASP A 264 -25.49 7.65 17.08
C ASP A 264 -25.23 6.15 16.90
N ASP A 265 -24.00 5.71 17.17
CA ASP A 265 -23.57 4.33 16.93
C ASP A 265 -24.09 3.37 18.02
N GLU A 266 -24.53 3.88 19.16
CA GLU A 266 -25.02 3.07 20.29
C GLU A 266 -26.47 2.66 20.07
N ASN A 267 -27.25 3.55 19.46
CA ASN A 267 -28.65 3.30 19.11
C ASN A 267 -28.84 2.92 17.63
N ASP A 268 -27.77 2.97 16.83
CA ASP A 268 -27.75 2.80 15.37
C ASP A 268 -28.80 3.65 14.66
N VAL A 269 -28.82 4.95 14.97
CA VAL A 269 -29.76 5.91 14.39
C VAL A 269 -29.04 7.12 13.82
N ALA A 270 -29.51 7.57 12.65
CA ALA A 270 -29.10 8.84 12.06
C ALA A 270 -29.56 10.01 12.94
N LEU A 271 -28.64 10.94 13.21
CA LEU A 271 -28.93 12.11 14.02
C LEU A 271 -29.71 13.16 13.23
N SER A 272 -30.69 13.78 13.88
CA SER A 272 -31.55 14.79 13.27
C SER A 272 -31.25 16.17 13.85
N CYS A 273 -30.32 16.89 13.23
CA CYS A 273 -29.97 18.27 13.57
C CYS A 273 -29.42 19.03 12.35
N VAL A 274 -29.35 20.36 12.42
CA VAL A 274 -28.94 21.20 11.28
C VAL A 274 -27.50 20.93 10.84
N GLY A 275 -26.60 20.64 11.78
CA GLY A 275 -25.20 20.29 11.47
C GLY A 275 -24.90 18.79 11.42
N CYS A 276 -25.93 17.95 11.45
CA CYS A 276 -25.79 16.49 11.44
C CYS A 276 -25.74 15.91 10.02
N ALA A 277 -26.08 16.66 8.98
CA ALA A 277 -26.05 16.18 7.61
C ALA A 277 -25.71 17.33 6.65
N GLY A 278 -25.18 16.99 5.48
CA GLY A 278 -24.84 17.97 4.47
C GLY A 278 -24.28 17.34 3.20
N ASP A 279 -24.02 18.20 2.23
CA ASP A 279 -23.47 17.81 0.93
C ASP A 279 -22.03 18.30 0.79
N ILE A 280 -21.23 17.53 0.05
CA ILE A 280 -19.89 17.89 -0.44
C ILE A 280 -19.91 17.98 -1.97
N PRO A 281 -18.94 18.69 -2.59
CA PRO A 281 -18.74 18.66 -4.05
C PRO A 281 -18.56 17.24 -4.60
N ASP A 282 -19.03 17.00 -5.82
CA ASP A 282 -18.96 15.71 -6.52
C ASP A 282 -17.56 15.33 -6.98
N ASP A 283 -16.64 16.28 -7.04
CA ASP A 283 -15.22 16.13 -7.38
C ASP A 283 -14.31 16.02 -6.13
N SER A 284 -14.87 15.78 -4.94
CA SER A 284 -14.09 15.70 -3.70
C SER A 284 -13.21 14.45 -3.65
N THR A 285 -11.87 14.60 -3.72
CA THR A 285 -10.93 13.46 -3.58
C THR A 285 -10.94 12.88 -2.18
N TYR A 286 -10.82 13.75 -1.16
CA TYR A 286 -10.78 13.37 0.25
C TYR A 286 -11.69 14.24 1.09
N VAL A 287 -12.22 13.67 2.17
CA VAL A 287 -13.04 14.36 3.18
C VAL A 287 -12.54 14.12 4.58
N SER A 288 -12.65 15.15 5.41
CA SER A 288 -12.30 15.13 6.83
C SER A 288 -13.40 15.80 7.63
N PHE A 289 -13.87 15.14 8.69
CA PHE A 289 -14.84 15.71 9.61
C PHE A 289 -14.14 16.65 10.58
N TYR A 290 -14.67 17.86 10.72
CA TYR A 290 -14.20 18.87 11.65
C TYR A 290 -15.29 19.22 12.65
N GLY A 291 -14.94 19.25 13.94
CA GLY A 291 -15.83 19.64 15.03
C GLY A 291 -15.14 20.57 16.03
N THR A 292 -15.86 21.57 16.55
CA THR A 292 -15.36 22.48 17.58
C THR A 292 -16.47 22.90 18.54
N ILE A 293 -16.12 23.13 19.80
CA ILE A 293 -17.03 23.60 20.85
C ILE A 293 -16.39 24.67 21.74
N ASP A 294 -17.23 25.57 22.27
CA ASP A 294 -16.86 26.64 23.21
C ASP A 294 -15.76 27.58 22.68
N GLY A 295 -15.78 27.88 21.38
CA GLY A 295 -14.77 28.73 20.75
C GLY A 295 -13.40 28.06 20.73
N ASP A 296 -13.34 26.85 20.18
CA ASP A 296 -12.12 26.07 19.98
C ASP A 296 -11.46 25.54 21.28
N ALA A 297 -12.20 25.51 22.38
CA ALA A 297 -11.75 24.91 23.64
C ALA A 297 -11.62 23.38 23.55
N SER A 298 -12.41 22.73 22.70
CA SER A 298 -12.17 21.37 22.22
C SER A 298 -12.41 21.30 20.72
N ILE A 299 -11.53 20.58 20.01
CA ILE A 299 -11.53 20.48 18.55
C ILE A 299 -11.26 19.02 18.17
N ILE A 300 -11.90 18.56 17.11
CA ILE A 300 -11.54 17.33 16.39
C ILE A 300 -11.43 17.63 14.91
N GLN A 301 -10.44 17.02 14.28
CA GLN A 301 -10.33 16.92 12.84
C GLN A 301 -9.92 15.49 12.51
N THR A 302 -10.71 14.77 11.70
CA THR A 302 -10.41 13.38 11.36
C THR A 302 -9.33 13.28 10.29
N THR A 303 -8.71 12.11 10.18
CA THR A 303 -7.85 11.81 9.02
C THR A 303 -8.67 12.02 7.73
N PRO A 304 -8.12 12.68 6.69
CA PRO A 304 -8.77 12.73 5.38
C PRO A 304 -8.86 11.33 4.74
N PHE A 305 -10.06 10.90 4.38
CA PHE A 305 -10.32 9.64 3.68
C PHE A 305 -11.14 9.91 2.41
N SER A 306 -11.07 9.01 1.42
CA SER A 306 -11.92 9.17 0.24
C SER A 306 -13.38 8.94 0.62
N PRO A 307 -14.34 9.73 0.08
CA PRO A 307 -15.76 9.52 0.36
C PRO A 307 -16.27 8.12 -0.02
N THR A 308 -15.62 7.50 -1.00
CA THR A 308 -15.92 6.17 -1.54
C THR A 308 -14.69 5.28 -1.48
N GLU A 309 -14.89 3.96 -1.39
CA GLU A 309 -13.79 3.01 -1.42
C GLU A 309 -13.08 3.09 -2.78
N PHE A 310 -11.78 3.38 -2.78
CA PHE A 310 -10.97 3.19 -3.99
C PHE A 310 -11.05 1.72 -4.37
N GLN A 311 -11.61 1.43 -5.54
CA GLN A 311 -11.66 0.07 -6.03
C GLN A 311 -10.20 -0.42 -6.10
N LYS A 312 -9.86 -1.49 -5.38
CA LYS A 312 -8.49 -2.03 -5.30
C LYS A 312 -7.99 -2.62 -6.64
N CYS A 313 -8.77 -2.48 -7.70
CA CYS A 313 -8.39 -2.83 -9.05
C CYS A 313 -8.11 -1.57 -9.86
N CYS A 314 -7.47 -1.81 -11.00
CA CYS A 314 -7.26 -0.84 -12.05
C CYS A 314 -6.07 0.13 -11.88
N SER A 315 -4.92 -0.35 -11.37
CA SER A 315 -3.67 0.37 -11.71
C SER A 315 -3.48 0.35 -13.22
N SER A 316 -3.11 1.49 -13.83
CA SER A 316 -2.67 1.49 -15.22
C SER A 316 -1.35 0.73 -15.39
N VAL A 317 -1.06 0.25 -16.60
CA VAL A 317 0.14 -0.54 -16.90
C VAL A 317 1.08 0.18 -17.86
N LEU A 318 2.34 0.33 -17.46
CA LEU A 318 3.43 0.78 -18.34
C LEU A 318 4.21 -0.43 -18.84
N PHE A 319 4.23 -0.66 -20.16
CA PHE A 319 5.03 -1.73 -20.74
C PHE A 319 6.35 -1.22 -21.34
N LEU A 320 7.46 -1.80 -20.89
CA LEU A 320 8.82 -1.52 -21.40
C LEU A 320 9.36 -2.76 -22.15
N PRO A 321 9.47 -2.70 -23.50
CA PRO A 321 9.96 -3.81 -24.30
C PRO A 321 11.48 -4.03 -24.11
N GLY A 322 12.00 -5.15 -24.62
CA GLY A 322 13.43 -5.45 -24.65
C GLY A 322 14.19 -4.78 -25.80
N ILE A 323 15.49 -5.08 -25.90
CA ILE A 323 16.32 -4.70 -27.05
C ILE A 323 15.69 -5.19 -28.35
N LYS A 324 15.76 -4.37 -29.41
CA LYS A 324 15.13 -4.62 -30.70
C LYS A 324 13.59 -4.74 -30.63
N GLY A 325 12.99 -4.37 -29.50
CA GLY A 325 11.57 -4.45 -29.24
C GLY A 325 10.75 -3.23 -29.68
N SER A 326 11.41 -2.17 -30.17
CA SER A 326 10.76 -0.98 -30.75
C SER A 326 11.17 -0.84 -32.21
N ARG A 327 10.25 -0.36 -33.06
CA ARG A 327 10.57 -0.02 -34.46
C ARG A 327 11.28 1.32 -34.54
N LEU A 328 12.28 1.39 -35.40
CA LEU A 328 13.12 2.58 -35.61
C LEU A 328 12.93 3.12 -37.01
N TYR A 329 12.86 4.43 -37.12
CA TYR A 329 12.58 5.14 -38.36
C TYR A 329 13.59 6.26 -38.56
N VAL A 330 13.76 6.65 -39.82
CA VAL A 330 14.46 7.87 -40.19
C VAL A 330 13.69 8.55 -41.30
N GLU A 331 13.67 9.89 -41.31
CA GLU A 331 13.12 10.66 -42.42
C GLU A 331 14.26 11.32 -43.18
N THR A 332 14.30 11.10 -44.50
CA THR A 332 15.28 11.72 -45.40
C THR A 332 14.52 12.34 -46.57
N ASP A 333 14.73 13.63 -46.81
CA ASP A 333 14.09 14.41 -47.88
C ASP A 333 12.55 14.28 -47.93
N GLY A 334 11.91 14.17 -46.75
CA GLY A 334 10.47 14.03 -46.61
C GLY A 334 9.93 12.62 -46.87
N SER A 335 10.80 11.63 -47.11
CA SER A 335 10.44 10.22 -47.17
C SER A 335 10.87 9.50 -45.90
N GLU A 336 9.93 8.82 -45.26
CA GLU A 336 10.19 8.00 -44.09
C GLU A 336 10.67 6.61 -44.51
N ASN A 337 11.77 6.14 -43.90
CA ASN A 337 12.24 4.77 -43.99
C ASN A 337 12.19 4.10 -42.61
N LYS A 338 11.78 2.83 -42.56
CA LYS A 338 11.80 2.01 -41.35
C LYS A 338 13.11 1.24 -41.32
N LEU A 339 14.01 1.61 -40.41
CA LEU A 339 15.31 0.97 -40.25
C LEU A 339 15.22 -0.33 -39.45
N TRP A 340 14.22 -0.43 -38.56
CA TRP A 340 13.96 -1.63 -37.79
C TRP A 340 12.47 -1.95 -37.75
N GLU A 341 12.03 -3.14 -38.16
CA GLU A 341 12.82 -4.25 -38.70
C GLU A 341 13.37 -3.99 -40.13
N PRO A 342 14.56 -4.50 -40.49
CA PRO A 342 15.21 -4.16 -41.76
C PRO A 342 14.49 -4.80 -42.96
N ASP A 343 14.48 -4.11 -44.09
CA ASP A 343 13.85 -4.59 -45.32
C ASP A 343 14.65 -5.72 -45.98
N LEU A 344 13.93 -6.62 -46.65
CA LEU A 344 14.48 -7.85 -47.25
C LEU A 344 15.68 -7.58 -48.20
N PHE A 345 15.62 -6.50 -48.97
CA PHE A 345 16.61 -6.17 -49.99
C PHE A 345 17.62 -5.09 -49.57
N GLU A 346 17.28 -4.30 -48.54
CA GLU A 346 18.06 -3.14 -48.08
C GLU A 346 18.59 -3.31 -46.65
N GLY A 347 18.38 -4.48 -46.02
CA GLY A 347 18.60 -4.62 -44.58
C GLY A 347 20.01 -4.32 -44.09
N ASN A 348 21.05 -4.48 -44.91
CA ASN A 348 22.40 -4.04 -44.51
C ASN A 348 22.53 -2.51 -44.47
N ASP A 349 21.86 -1.81 -45.38
CA ASP A 349 21.86 -0.35 -45.44
C ASP A 349 20.94 0.25 -44.38
N ASP A 350 19.80 -0.39 -44.08
CA ASP A 350 18.96 -0.04 -42.93
C ASP A 350 19.73 -0.13 -41.61
N VAL A 351 20.46 -1.23 -41.39
CA VAL A 351 21.30 -1.39 -40.19
C VAL A 351 22.41 -0.34 -40.13
N ARG A 352 23.00 0.04 -41.26
CA ARG A 352 23.97 1.15 -41.30
C ARG A 352 23.32 2.50 -41.04
N GLY A 353 22.07 2.69 -41.44
CA GLY A 353 21.27 3.88 -41.12
C GLY A 353 21.09 4.07 -39.61
N MET A 354 21.19 2.99 -38.83
CA MET A 354 21.15 3.01 -37.36
C MET A 354 22.51 3.28 -36.69
N SER A 355 23.54 3.72 -37.42
CA SER A 355 24.88 3.91 -36.85
C SER A 355 24.94 4.94 -35.72
N LEU A 356 25.86 4.68 -34.78
CA LEU A 356 26.14 5.51 -33.63
C LEU A 356 27.62 5.93 -33.63
N ASP A 357 27.92 7.07 -33.02
CA ASP A 357 29.28 7.57 -32.87
C ASP A 357 30.05 6.78 -31.79
N SER A 358 31.34 7.07 -31.61
CA SER A 358 32.17 6.36 -30.63
C SER A 358 31.75 6.56 -29.17
N ASN A 359 30.83 7.48 -28.87
CA ASN A 359 30.27 7.71 -27.55
C ASN A 359 28.87 7.08 -27.40
N GLY A 360 28.40 6.35 -28.42
CA GLY A 360 27.08 5.74 -28.42
C GLY A 360 25.92 6.69 -28.76
N LYS A 361 26.20 7.86 -29.32
CA LYS A 361 25.17 8.83 -29.73
C LYS A 361 24.73 8.59 -31.18
N SER A 362 23.46 8.85 -31.46
CA SER A 362 22.91 8.68 -32.82
C SER A 362 23.58 9.62 -33.83
N ILE A 363 24.07 9.08 -34.94
CA ILE A 363 24.63 9.87 -36.04
C ILE A 363 23.50 10.47 -36.89
N GLY A 364 22.43 9.69 -37.11
CA GLY A 364 21.24 10.13 -37.84
C GLY A 364 20.11 10.60 -36.92
N ASN A 365 19.13 11.30 -37.50
CA ASN A 365 17.91 11.70 -36.82
C ASN A 365 16.90 10.54 -36.74
N VAL A 366 17.32 9.47 -36.07
CA VAL A 366 16.51 8.27 -35.86
C VAL A 366 15.52 8.53 -34.74
N TYR A 367 14.30 8.03 -34.92
CA TYR A 367 13.23 8.16 -33.95
C TYR A 367 12.42 6.87 -33.83
N VAL A 368 11.66 6.77 -32.75
CA VAL A 368 10.57 5.80 -32.59
C VAL A 368 9.23 6.50 -32.73
N LYS A 369 8.17 5.75 -33.00
CA LYS A 369 6.80 6.27 -32.98
C LYS A 369 6.11 5.80 -31.70
N GLU A 370 5.20 6.62 -31.19
CA GLU A 370 4.37 6.27 -30.03
C GLU A 370 3.69 4.91 -30.25
N GLY A 371 3.73 4.04 -29.24
CA GLY A 371 3.15 2.69 -29.30
C GLY A 371 3.80 1.72 -30.31
N SER A 372 4.82 2.12 -31.06
CA SER A 372 5.40 1.32 -32.15
C SER A 372 6.42 0.28 -31.65
N ILE A 373 5.94 -0.62 -30.78
CA ILE A 373 6.68 -1.82 -30.37
C ILE A 373 6.56 -2.94 -31.41
N LEU A 374 7.46 -3.92 -31.33
CA LEU A 374 7.52 -5.07 -32.24
C LEU A 374 6.46 -6.11 -31.88
N ASP A 375 5.29 -6.02 -32.48
CA ASP A 375 4.22 -7.03 -32.36
C ASP A 375 4.61 -8.33 -33.09
N SER A 376 4.99 -8.23 -34.37
CA SER A 376 5.30 -9.36 -35.25
C SER A 376 6.31 -8.97 -36.34
N ALA A 377 7.16 -9.91 -36.76
CA ALA A 377 8.06 -9.75 -37.90
C ALA A 377 8.50 -11.10 -38.46
N GLY A 378 8.73 -11.17 -39.79
CA GLY A 378 9.25 -12.38 -40.44
C GLY A 378 8.37 -13.64 -40.24
N GLY A 379 7.06 -13.47 -40.05
CA GLY A 379 6.13 -14.57 -39.77
C GLY A 379 6.18 -15.11 -38.34
N LYS A 380 6.86 -14.42 -37.41
CA LYS A 380 6.90 -14.73 -35.99
C LYS A 380 6.18 -13.64 -35.19
N ASP A 381 5.45 -14.06 -34.17
CA ASP A 381 4.86 -13.18 -33.18
C ASP A 381 5.88 -12.94 -32.05
N TYR A 382 6.01 -11.68 -31.62
CA TYR A 382 6.88 -11.24 -30.53
C TYR A 382 6.04 -10.75 -29.36
N TYR A 383 5.53 -9.50 -29.41
CA TYR A 383 4.63 -8.97 -28.37
C TYR A 383 3.14 -9.10 -28.72
N LYS A 384 2.79 -9.61 -29.90
CA LYS A 384 1.39 -9.64 -30.38
C LYS A 384 0.39 -10.25 -29.38
N SER A 385 0.70 -11.39 -28.77
CA SER A 385 -0.21 -12.00 -27.79
C SER A 385 -0.28 -11.19 -26.50
N PHE A 386 0.84 -10.63 -26.06
CA PHE A 386 0.89 -9.79 -24.87
C PHE A 386 0.06 -8.51 -25.06
N ILE A 387 0.16 -7.85 -26.22
CA ILE A 387 -0.66 -6.69 -26.58
C ILE A 387 -2.14 -7.07 -26.48
N ALA A 388 -2.54 -8.18 -27.09
CA ALA A 388 -3.92 -8.66 -27.03
C ALA A 388 -4.38 -8.99 -25.60
N ASP A 389 -3.50 -9.51 -24.75
CA ASP A 389 -3.80 -9.77 -23.34
C ASP A 389 -3.98 -8.45 -22.56
N MET A 390 -3.16 -7.42 -22.83
CA MET A 390 -3.30 -6.11 -22.20
C MET A 390 -4.58 -5.39 -22.65
N ASP A 391 -4.87 -5.40 -23.95
CA ASP A 391 -6.13 -4.87 -24.50
C ASP A 391 -7.35 -5.56 -23.85
N ALA A 392 -7.25 -6.87 -23.61
CA ALA A 392 -8.30 -7.62 -22.95
C ALA A 392 -8.49 -7.19 -21.49
N LEU A 393 -7.40 -7.01 -20.73
CA LEU A 393 -7.44 -6.55 -19.34
C LEU A 393 -8.00 -5.13 -19.20
N GLU A 394 -7.65 -4.24 -20.12
CA GLU A 394 -8.22 -2.88 -20.16
C GLU A 394 -9.72 -2.97 -20.47
N SER A 395 -10.11 -3.74 -21.48
CA SER A 395 -11.51 -3.88 -21.88
C SER A 395 -12.41 -4.53 -20.83
N SER A 396 -11.86 -5.39 -19.96
CA SER A 396 -12.57 -6.00 -18.84
C SER A 396 -12.64 -5.11 -17.60
N GLY A 397 -11.89 -4.00 -17.58
CA GLY A 397 -11.72 -3.15 -16.40
C GLY A 397 -10.94 -3.85 -15.29
N ASP A 398 -10.00 -4.74 -15.64
CA ASP A 398 -9.03 -5.30 -14.68
C ASP A 398 -7.84 -4.34 -14.47
N ILE A 399 -7.52 -3.55 -15.50
CA ILE A 399 -6.60 -2.40 -15.48
C ILE A 399 -7.34 -1.16 -15.98
N GLU A 400 -6.94 0.04 -15.56
CA GLU A 400 -7.59 1.29 -16.02
C GLU A 400 -7.19 1.63 -17.45
N ASP A 401 -5.89 1.56 -17.74
CA ASP A 401 -5.32 1.84 -19.05
C ASP A 401 -3.96 1.14 -19.15
N TRP A 402 -3.42 1.00 -20.35
CA TRP A 402 -2.03 0.60 -20.53
C TRP A 402 -1.38 1.27 -21.73
N GLN A 403 -0.07 1.51 -21.63
CA GLN A 403 0.71 2.02 -22.74
C GLN A 403 2.02 1.27 -22.90
N SER A 404 2.29 0.84 -24.14
CA SER A 404 3.63 0.39 -24.54
C SER A 404 4.54 1.58 -24.86
N VAL A 405 5.68 1.66 -24.18
CA VAL A 405 6.69 2.68 -24.44
C VAL A 405 7.70 2.14 -25.44
N ALA A 406 7.53 2.51 -26.70
CA ALA A 406 8.58 2.37 -27.70
C ALA A 406 9.71 3.35 -27.39
N TYR A 407 10.95 2.85 -27.35
CA TYR A 407 12.15 3.65 -27.09
C TYR A 407 13.32 3.23 -27.99
N ASP A 408 14.29 4.12 -28.18
CA ASP A 408 15.48 3.87 -28.98
C ASP A 408 16.48 2.96 -28.24
N TRP A 409 16.23 1.66 -28.35
CA TRP A 409 16.97 0.59 -27.68
C TRP A 409 18.45 0.51 -28.08
N ARG A 410 18.95 1.34 -28.99
CA ARG A 410 20.37 1.38 -29.39
C ARG A 410 21.24 2.16 -28.41
N LEU A 411 20.63 3.12 -27.71
CA LEU A 411 21.30 4.14 -26.89
C LEU A 411 21.58 3.65 -25.46
N SER A 412 22.30 4.46 -24.68
CA SER A 412 22.51 4.20 -23.25
C SER A 412 21.21 4.39 -22.46
N LEU A 413 21.10 3.73 -21.31
CA LEU A 413 19.94 3.91 -20.42
C LEU A 413 19.75 5.37 -20.00
N ASP A 414 20.84 6.08 -19.67
CA ASP A 414 20.81 7.49 -19.33
C ASP A 414 20.25 8.34 -20.49
N ASP A 415 20.64 8.07 -21.73
CA ASP A 415 20.13 8.82 -22.88
C ASP A 415 18.65 8.55 -23.12
N ILE A 416 18.21 7.31 -22.93
CA ILE A 416 16.81 6.90 -23.09
C ILE A 416 15.93 7.55 -22.01
N LEU A 417 16.44 7.72 -20.79
CA LEU A 417 15.66 8.26 -19.67
C LEU A 417 15.76 9.78 -19.52
N ALA A 418 16.83 10.40 -20.03
CA ALA A 418 17.02 11.85 -20.00
C ALA A 418 16.44 12.56 -21.24
N ASN A 419 16.17 11.84 -22.34
CA ASN A 419 15.70 12.42 -23.61
C ASN A 419 14.40 11.76 -24.09
N GLY A 420 14.08 11.96 -25.38
CA GLY A 420 12.83 11.53 -26.01
C GLY A 420 11.87 12.69 -26.14
N ALA A 421 12.22 13.67 -26.97
CA ALA A 421 11.33 14.76 -27.33
C ALA A 421 10.24 14.23 -28.26
N GLU A 422 8.99 14.31 -27.82
CA GLU A 422 7.84 13.94 -28.64
C GLU A 422 7.41 15.11 -29.53
N VAL A 423 7.31 14.87 -30.83
CA VAL A 423 6.83 15.81 -31.85
C VAL A 423 5.93 15.05 -32.81
N ASP A 424 4.63 15.36 -32.81
CA ASP A 424 3.62 14.77 -33.70
C ASP A 424 3.66 13.22 -33.71
N GLY A 425 3.71 12.59 -32.52
CA GLY A 425 3.75 11.14 -32.36
C GLY A 425 5.09 10.48 -32.70
N ARG A 426 6.15 11.27 -32.92
CA ARG A 426 7.53 10.81 -33.14
C ARG A 426 8.41 11.22 -31.97
N ILE A 427 9.22 10.29 -31.47
CA ILE A 427 10.04 10.48 -30.27
C ILE A 427 11.52 10.49 -30.67
N PHE A 428 12.14 11.65 -30.49
CA PHE A 428 13.54 11.91 -30.86
C PHE A 428 14.44 11.95 -29.62
N TYR A 429 15.43 11.06 -29.56
CA TYR A 429 16.38 11.00 -28.44
C TYR A 429 17.61 11.91 -28.62
N GLY A 430 17.82 12.44 -29.83
CA GLY A 430 18.85 13.46 -30.11
C GLY A 430 18.39 14.90 -29.89
N THR A 431 17.10 15.11 -29.59
CA THR A 431 16.51 16.44 -29.37
C THR A 431 16.37 16.68 -27.87
N ALA A 432 16.88 17.81 -27.38
CA ALA A 432 16.77 18.18 -25.98
C ALA A 432 15.31 18.38 -25.57
N THR A 433 14.94 17.88 -24.38
CA THR A 433 13.60 18.01 -23.79
C THR A 433 13.71 18.17 -22.28
N SER A 434 12.74 18.87 -21.68
CA SER A 434 12.54 18.90 -20.22
C SER A 434 11.49 17.88 -19.75
N THR A 435 10.82 17.21 -20.70
CA THR A 435 9.82 16.17 -20.46
C THR A 435 10.25 14.90 -21.21
N PRO A 436 11.14 14.08 -20.63
CA PRO A 436 11.56 12.83 -21.24
C PRO A 436 10.36 11.89 -21.43
N TYR A 437 10.26 11.27 -22.61
CA TYR A 437 9.10 10.49 -23.05
C TYR A 437 8.67 9.38 -22.07
N ILE A 438 9.63 8.62 -21.53
CA ILE A 438 9.32 7.51 -20.60
C ILE A 438 8.73 8.06 -19.29
N THR A 439 9.36 9.09 -18.73
CA THR A 439 8.94 9.69 -17.46
C THR A 439 7.59 10.42 -17.58
N GLN A 440 7.36 11.14 -18.68
CA GLN A 440 6.05 11.78 -18.90
C GLN A 440 4.95 10.73 -19.07
N THR A 441 5.22 9.60 -19.74
CA THR A 441 4.25 8.52 -19.93
C THR A 441 3.89 7.86 -18.61
N LEU A 442 4.89 7.55 -17.77
CA LEU A 442 4.67 7.01 -16.43
C LEU A 442 3.77 7.95 -15.60
N ARG A 443 4.06 9.25 -15.59
CA ARG A 443 3.28 10.23 -14.83
C ARG A 443 1.86 10.39 -15.37
N ALA A 444 1.68 10.35 -16.69
CA ALA A 444 0.37 10.41 -17.32
C ALA A 444 -0.49 9.21 -16.92
N LEU A 445 0.04 7.99 -17.07
CA LEU A 445 -0.66 6.76 -16.64
C LEU A 445 -0.97 6.78 -15.14
N ALA A 446 -0.04 7.24 -14.30
CA ALA A 446 -0.27 7.34 -12.86
C ALA A 446 -1.42 8.31 -12.53
N SER A 447 -1.51 9.44 -13.24
CA SER A 447 -2.58 10.42 -13.04
C SER A 447 -3.96 9.97 -13.52
N GLN A 448 -4.01 9.02 -14.45
CA GLN A 448 -5.26 8.46 -14.99
C GLN A 448 -5.70 7.21 -14.24
N SER A 449 -4.75 6.49 -13.65
CA SER A 449 -4.97 5.29 -12.85
C SER A 449 -5.88 5.54 -11.64
N GLN A 450 -6.82 4.63 -11.39
CA GLN A 450 -7.71 4.69 -10.21
C GLN A 450 -6.95 4.60 -8.88
N THR A 451 -5.75 3.98 -8.90
CA THR A 451 -4.90 3.85 -7.71
C THR A 451 -3.95 5.03 -7.52
N GLY A 452 -3.88 5.96 -8.49
CA GLY A 452 -2.85 6.98 -8.57
C GLY A 452 -1.45 6.43 -8.88
N LYS A 453 -1.33 5.13 -9.17
CA LYS A 453 -0.06 4.41 -9.40
C LYS A 453 -0.10 3.50 -10.62
N VAL A 454 1.07 3.11 -11.08
CA VAL A 454 1.28 2.31 -12.29
C VAL A 454 1.97 0.99 -11.96
N THR A 455 1.51 -0.09 -12.57
CA THR A 455 2.26 -1.34 -12.62
C THR A 455 3.18 -1.31 -13.84
N ILE A 456 4.49 -1.51 -13.63
CA ILE A 456 5.46 -1.59 -14.72
C ILE A 456 5.65 -3.06 -15.11
N VAL A 457 5.42 -3.38 -16.38
CA VAL A 457 5.77 -4.69 -16.97
C VAL A 457 6.95 -4.50 -17.90
N ALA A 458 8.03 -5.24 -17.67
CA ALA A 458 9.29 -5.00 -18.34
C ALA A 458 9.91 -6.31 -18.85
N HIS A 459 10.25 -6.36 -20.14
CA HIS A 459 10.85 -7.54 -20.77
C HIS A 459 12.32 -7.30 -21.12
N SER A 460 13.20 -8.26 -20.79
CA SER A 460 14.62 -8.24 -21.16
C SER A 460 15.28 -6.90 -20.77
N ASN A 461 15.85 -6.14 -21.70
CA ASN A 461 16.45 -4.83 -21.45
C ASN A 461 15.49 -3.81 -20.83
N GLY A 462 14.18 -3.92 -21.07
CA GLY A 462 13.19 -3.04 -20.44
C GLY A 462 13.25 -3.12 -18.91
N GLY A 463 13.71 -4.25 -18.35
CA GLY A 463 13.93 -4.37 -16.91
C GLY A 463 15.11 -3.55 -16.40
N LEU A 464 16.19 -3.45 -17.18
CA LEU A 464 17.31 -2.57 -16.86
C LEU A 464 16.89 -1.09 -16.98
N VAL A 465 16.10 -0.75 -18.02
CA VAL A 465 15.47 0.58 -18.16
C VAL A 465 14.61 0.89 -16.93
N THR A 466 13.82 -0.07 -16.44
CA THR A 466 12.96 0.11 -15.26
C THR A 466 13.77 0.42 -14.01
N LYS A 467 14.84 -0.32 -13.75
CA LYS A 467 15.70 -0.06 -12.58
C LYS A 467 16.34 1.33 -12.65
N ALA A 468 16.93 1.67 -13.80
CA ALA A 468 17.54 2.98 -14.02
C ALA A 468 16.52 4.12 -13.93
N LEU A 469 15.28 3.92 -14.40
CA LEU A 469 14.19 4.89 -14.26
C LEU A 469 13.89 5.16 -12.78
N LEU A 470 13.75 4.12 -11.97
CA LEU A 470 13.45 4.27 -10.54
C LEU A 470 14.59 4.93 -9.77
N GLU A 471 15.85 4.61 -10.12
CA GLU A 471 17.01 5.33 -9.58
C GLU A 471 16.99 6.81 -9.93
N GLN A 472 16.64 7.16 -11.17
CA GLN A 472 16.57 8.55 -11.61
C GLN A 472 15.43 9.33 -10.94
N LEU A 473 14.28 8.69 -10.71
CA LEU A 473 13.15 9.29 -9.98
C LEU A 473 13.47 9.47 -8.48
N GLY A 474 14.22 8.52 -7.91
CA GLY A 474 14.44 8.40 -6.47
C GLY A 474 13.23 7.81 -5.74
N ASP A 475 13.49 7.22 -4.57
CA ASP A 475 12.51 6.41 -3.83
C ASP A 475 11.19 7.14 -3.58
N ALA A 476 11.24 8.39 -3.14
CA ALA A 476 10.03 9.14 -2.79
C ALA A 476 9.10 9.38 -4.00
N GLU A 477 9.64 9.59 -5.20
CA GLU A 477 8.82 9.76 -6.40
C GLU A 477 8.40 8.39 -6.97
N ALA A 478 9.32 7.42 -7.01
CA ALA A 478 9.03 6.04 -7.42
C ALA A 478 7.85 5.45 -6.63
N GLN A 479 7.84 5.59 -5.30
CA GLN A 479 6.78 5.08 -4.42
C GLN A 479 5.43 5.76 -4.64
N LYS A 480 5.42 7.01 -5.12
CA LYS A 480 4.20 7.73 -5.47
C LYS A 480 3.62 7.29 -6.80
N LEU A 481 4.46 6.91 -7.75
CA LEU A 481 4.05 6.62 -9.12
C LEU A 481 3.87 5.14 -9.42
N VAL A 482 4.51 4.24 -8.67
CA VAL A 482 4.60 2.80 -9.01
C VAL A 482 4.10 1.94 -7.86
N ASP A 483 3.28 0.93 -8.16
CA ASP A 483 2.80 -0.05 -7.17
C ASP A 483 3.48 -1.43 -7.32
N LYS A 484 3.73 -1.85 -8.55
CA LYS A 484 4.28 -3.18 -8.87
C LYS A 484 5.25 -3.10 -10.05
N ILE A 485 6.21 -4.02 -10.05
CA ILE A 485 7.14 -4.23 -11.15
C ILE A 485 7.13 -5.72 -11.52
N ILE A 486 6.94 -6.05 -12.79
CA ILE A 486 6.97 -7.41 -13.32
C ILE A 486 8.13 -7.50 -14.31
N LEU A 487 9.22 -8.12 -13.86
CA LEU A 487 10.45 -8.32 -14.63
C LEU A 487 10.39 -9.67 -15.35
N VAL A 488 10.42 -9.68 -16.68
CA VAL A 488 10.34 -10.88 -17.52
C VAL A 488 11.64 -11.09 -18.29
N GLY A 489 12.40 -12.13 -17.94
CA GLY A 489 13.63 -12.50 -18.66
C GLY A 489 14.71 -11.42 -18.65
N VAL A 490 14.82 -10.65 -17.58
CA VAL A 490 15.73 -9.51 -17.47
C VAL A 490 17.16 -10.00 -17.22
N PRO A 491 18.15 -9.62 -18.06
CA PRO A 491 19.56 -10.00 -17.88
C PRO A 491 20.22 -9.12 -16.81
N GLN A 492 19.80 -9.28 -15.55
CA GLN A 492 20.14 -8.36 -14.47
C GLN A 492 21.64 -8.18 -14.24
N SER A 493 22.41 -9.26 -14.31
CA SER A 493 23.88 -9.24 -14.20
C SER A 493 24.58 -9.41 -15.56
N GLY A 494 23.84 -9.29 -16.67
CA GLY A 494 24.34 -9.49 -18.03
C GLY A 494 23.98 -10.86 -18.63
N ALA A 495 24.39 -11.05 -19.89
CA ALA A 495 24.10 -12.21 -20.69
C ALA A 495 25.37 -12.62 -21.46
N PRO A 496 25.96 -13.81 -21.21
CA PRO A 496 27.21 -14.23 -21.85
C PRO A 496 27.19 -14.12 -23.37
N GLN A 497 26.03 -14.34 -24.01
CA GLN A 497 25.87 -14.24 -25.46
C GLN A 497 26.42 -12.92 -26.04
N SER A 498 26.30 -11.79 -25.32
CA SER A 498 26.76 -10.47 -25.77
C SER A 498 28.25 -10.44 -26.13
N ILE A 499 29.09 -11.24 -25.46
CA ILE A 499 30.52 -11.39 -25.76
C ILE A 499 30.72 -11.82 -27.21
N GLY A 500 30.09 -12.92 -27.63
CA GLY A 500 30.19 -13.43 -28.99
C GLY A 500 29.53 -12.52 -30.02
N SER A 501 28.41 -11.89 -29.67
CA SER A 501 27.73 -10.92 -30.53
C SER A 501 28.65 -9.73 -30.85
N LEU A 502 29.31 -9.13 -29.84
CA LEU A 502 30.21 -7.99 -30.02
C LEU A 502 31.54 -8.38 -30.70
N LEU A 503 32.13 -9.53 -30.32
CA LEU A 503 33.42 -9.95 -30.87
C LEU A 503 33.31 -10.47 -32.31
N TYR A 504 32.25 -11.21 -32.64
CA TYR A 504 32.15 -11.99 -33.88
C TYR A 504 30.88 -11.73 -34.69
N GLY A 505 29.91 -10.97 -34.19
CA GLY A 505 28.57 -10.89 -34.80
C GLY A 505 27.80 -12.21 -34.68
N TYR A 506 28.12 -13.01 -33.64
CA TYR A 506 27.54 -14.34 -33.44
C TYR A 506 26.02 -14.27 -33.29
N ARG A 507 25.29 -14.97 -34.16
CA ARG A 507 23.81 -14.98 -34.22
C ARG A 507 23.17 -13.59 -34.41
N GLU A 508 23.89 -12.63 -34.99
CA GLU A 508 23.34 -11.29 -35.25
C GLU A 508 22.96 -11.05 -36.72
N GLY A 509 23.25 -12.00 -37.62
CA GLY A 509 22.80 -11.93 -39.01
C GLY A 509 21.30 -12.22 -39.14
N ILE A 510 20.63 -11.64 -40.15
CA ILE A 510 19.20 -11.88 -40.40
C ILE A 510 19.03 -12.57 -41.75
N PRO A 511 18.43 -13.77 -41.80
CA PRO A 511 18.27 -14.73 -40.70
C PRO A 511 19.62 -15.38 -40.28
N ASP A 512 19.74 -15.77 -39.02
CA ASP A 512 21.03 -16.13 -38.38
C ASP A 512 21.78 -17.28 -39.07
N PHE A 513 21.06 -18.28 -39.62
CA PHE A 513 21.66 -19.48 -40.23
C PHE A 513 22.04 -19.28 -41.72
N PHE A 514 21.46 -18.28 -42.39
CA PHE A 514 21.81 -17.90 -43.77
C PHE A 514 21.49 -16.41 -43.98
N PRO A 515 22.41 -15.50 -43.59
CA PRO A 515 22.11 -14.07 -43.49
C PRO A 515 22.01 -13.40 -44.86
N PHE A 516 20.84 -13.49 -45.50
CA PHE A 516 20.54 -12.84 -46.77
C PHE A 516 19.93 -11.44 -46.64
N VAL A 517 19.41 -11.07 -45.46
CA VAL A 517 18.88 -9.72 -45.16
C VAL A 517 19.98 -8.85 -44.54
N VAL A 518 20.50 -9.26 -43.38
CA VAL A 518 21.58 -8.55 -42.66
C VAL A 518 22.75 -9.48 -42.47
N LYS A 519 23.94 -9.08 -42.89
CA LYS A 519 25.17 -9.84 -42.66
C LYS A 519 25.63 -9.71 -41.21
N ALA A 520 26.14 -10.79 -40.63
CA ALA A 520 26.77 -10.77 -39.31
C ALA A 520 27.89 -9.72 -39.19
N SER A 521 28.64 -9.46 -40.27
CA SER A 521 29.65 -8.39 -40.32
C SER A 521 29.06 -6.99 -40.16
N THR A 522 27.89 -6.75 -40.75
CA THR A 522 27.19 -5.46 -40.68
C THR A 522 26.55 -5.27 -39.31
N ALA A 523 25.98 -6.32 -38.74
CA ALA A 523 25.46 -6.26 -37.37
C ALA A 523 26.58 -6.03 -36.34
N ARG A 524 27.75 -6.68 -36.50
CA ARG A 524 28.93 -6.43 -35.65
C ARG A 524 29.45 -5.01 -35.79
N GLU A 525 29.51 -4.48 -37.02
CA GLU A 525 29.91 -3.10 -37.29
C GLU A 525 28.99 -2.09 -36.58
N PHE A 526 27.67 -2.30 -36.65
CA PHE A 526 26.70 -1.49 -35.92
C PHE A 526 26.85 -1.61 -34.39
N ALA A 527 26.97 -2.85 -33.89
CA ALA A 527 27.05 -3.12 -32.46
C ALA A 527 28.32 -2.54 -31.81
N GLU A 528 29.39 -2.30 -32.58
CA GLU A 528 30.65 -1.74 -32.10
C GLU A 528 30.45 -0.47 -31.27
N ASN A 529 29.51 0.38 -31.68
CA ASN A 529 29.25 1.67 -31.04
C ASN A 529 27.85 1.75 -30.41
N SER A 530 27.17 0.62 -30.20
CA SER A 530 25.83 0.61 -29.60
C SER A 530 25.87 0.22 -28.13
N PRO A 531 25.62 1.17 -27.19
CA PRO A 531 25.58 0.89 -25.75
C PRO A 531 24.77 -0.34 -25.35
N MET A 532 23.72 -0.66 -26.12
CA MET A 532 22.85 -1.81 -25.88
C MET A 532 23.56 -3.17 -25.88
N GLY A 533 24.64 -3.32 -26.65
CA GLY A 533 25.44 -4.55 -26.60
C GLY A 533 26.28 -4.63 -25.33
N TYR A 534 26.73 -3.48 -24.82
CA TYR A 534 27.72 -3.38 -23.75
C TYR A 534 27.10 -3.56 -22.37
N HIS A 535 25.93 -2.97 -22.10
CA HIS A 535 25.25 -3.16 -20.81
C HIS A 535 24.65 -4.57 -20.63
N LEU A 536 24.84 -5.46 -21.61
CA LEU A 536 24.52 -6.88 -21.50
C LEU A 536 25.77 -7.73 -21.28
N LEU A 537 26.96 -7.14 -21.21
CA LEU A 537 28.18 -7.87 -20.87
C LEU A 537 28.07 -8.41 -19.44
N PRO A 538 28.56 -9.63 -19.15
CA PRO A 538 28.60 -10.15 -17.79
C PRO A 538 29.26 -9.15 -16.83
N SER A 539 28.51 -8.73 -15.81
CA SER A 539 28.98 -7.84 -14.76
C SER A 539 29.81 -8.59 -13.72
N GLN A 540 30.37 -7.88 -12.74
CA GLN A 540 31.03 -8.54 -11.60
C GLN A 540 30.04 -9.46 -10.85
N GLN A 541 28.79 -9.03 -10.67
CA GLN A 541 27.76 -9.82 -10.03
C GLN A 541 27.47 -11.14 -10.77
N TYR A 542 27.56 -11.17 -12.11
CA TYR A 542 27.40 -12.42 -12.86
C TYR A 542 28.44 -13.47 -12.45
N PHE A 543 29.70 -13.08 -12.38
CA PHE A 543 30.77 -13.97 -11.91
C PHE A 543 30.57 -14.36 -10.45
N ASP A 544 30.00 -13.46 -9.64
CA ASP A 544 29.71 -13.76 -8.25
C ASP A 544 28.55 -14.75 -8.05
N ASP A 545 27.55 -14.70 -8.92
CA ASP A 545 26.37 -15.58 -8.90
C ASP A 545 26.66 -16.94 -9.54
N THR A 546 27.57 -16.99 -10.51
CA THR A 546 27.86 -18.17 -11.33
C THR A 546 29.17 -18.88 -10.97
N LYS A 547 29.70 -18.67 -9.74
CA LYS A 547 30.96 -19.25 -9.19
C LYS A 547 31.04 -20.78 -9.27
N ASP A 548 31.21 -21.29 -10.47
CA ASP A 548 31.42 -22.69 -10.79
C ASP A 548 32.60 -22.76 -11.76
N ILE A 549 33.59 -23.58 -11.41
CA ILE A 549 34.79 -23.83 -12.21
C ILE A 549 34.47 -24.39 -13.61
N ASN A 550 33.23 -24.84 -13.84
CA ASN A 550 32.74 -25.33 -15.13
C ASN A 550 32.00 -24.28 -15.98
N HIS A 551 31.90 -23.02 -15.53
CA HIS A 551 31.20 -21.94 -16.25
C HIS A 551 32.11 -20.75 -16.63
N PRO A 552 33.27 -20.97 -17.28
CA PRO A 552 34.05 -19.86 -17.81
C PRO A 552 33.28 -19.15 -18.93
N VAL A 553 33.40 -17.82 -19.01
CA VAL A 553 32.72 -17.01 -20.05
C VAL A 553 33.50 -16.98 -21.36
N VAL A 554 34.80 -17.28 -21.33
CA VAL A 554 35.65 -17.50 -22.51
C VAL A 554 36.53 -18.73 -22.30
N ILE A 555 36.63 -19.59 -23.31
CA ILE A 555 37.50 -20.77 -23.34
C ILE A 555 38.36 -20.72 -24.61
N PHE A 556 39.68 -20.83 -24.44
CA PHE A 556 40.60 -20.94 -25.56
C PHE A 556 40.87 -22.40 -25.91
N ASP A 557 40.09 -22.96 -26.83
CA ASP A 557 40.27 -24.35 -27.28
C ASP A 557 41.40 -24.50 -28.34
N GLY A 558 42.14 -25.61 -28.26
CA GLY A 558 43.21 -25.99 -29.16
C GLY A 558 44.63 -25.48 -28.81
N GLU A 559 45.63 -25.95 -29.57
CA GLU A 559 47.05 -25.71 -29.29
C GLU A 559 47.69 -24.55 -30.08
N ARG A 560 47.06 -24.07 -31.16
CA ARG A 560 47.67 -23.12 -32.11
C ARG A 560 46.93 -21.79 -32.26
N ALA A 561 45.62 -21.75 -32.08
CA ALA A 561 44.87 -20.50 -32.10
C ALA A 561 45.12 -19.72 -30.80
N PHE A 562 44.95 -18.39 -30.83
CA PHE A 562 45.01 -17.53 -29.64
C PHE A 562 46.28 -17.73 -28.77
N GLU A 563 47.45 -18.00 -29.37
CA GLU A 563 48.68 -18.29 -28.60
C GLU A 563 49.09 -17.15 -27.66
N LYS A 564 48.97 -15.91 -28.13
CA LYS A 564 49.32 -14.74 -27.33
C LYS A 564 48.28 -14.49 -26.23
N GLU A 565 46.99 -14.61 -26.55
CA GLU A 565 45.90 -14.47 -25.58
C GLU A 565 45.97 -15.58 -24.53
N ARG A 566 46.28 -16.83 -24.90
CA ARG A 566 46.50 -17.92 -23.94
C ARG A 566 47.70 -17.69 -23.04
N THR A 567 48.74 -17.05 -23.56
CA THR A 567 49.91 -16.65 -22.76
C THR A 567 49.56 -15.54 -21.76
N ALA A 568 48.63 -14.65 -22.11
CA ALA A 568 48.20 -13.53 -21.28
C ALA A 568 47.16 -13.94 -20.21
N TYR A 569 46.13 -14.69 -20.61
CA TYR A 569 44.94 -14.97 -19.79
C TYR A 569 44.81 -16.44 -19.36
N GLY A 570 45.69 -17.34 -19.84
CA GLY A 570 45.54 -18.77 -19.63
C GLY A 570 44.52 -19.41 -20.59
N LEU A 571 43.95 -20.56 -20.20
CA LEU A 571 43.04 -21.34 -21.06
C LEU A 571 41.57 -20.93 -20.92
N ILE A 572 41.22 -20.23 -19.85
CA ILE A 572 39.86 -19.81 -19.53
C ILE A 572 39.88 -18.39 -18.99
N ILE A 573 38.79 -17.65 -19.19
CA ILE A 573 38.50 -16.39 -18.50
C ILE A 573 37.26 -16.61 -17.65
N ASP A 574 37.41 -16.49 -16.34
CA ASP A 574 36.40 -16.78 -15.33
C ASP A 574 36.20 -15.63 -14.32
N ASN A 575 36.78 -14.46 -14.61
CA ASN A 575 36.63 -13.26 -13.79
C ASN A 575 36.48 -12.00 -14.65
N LYS A 576 35.89 -10.97 -14.04
CA LYS A 576 35.53 -9.73 -14.72
C LYS A 576 36.73 -8.94 -15.24
N THR A 577 37.81 -8.87 -14.47
CA THR A 577 39.01 -8.09 -14.83
C THR A 577 39.64 -8.64 -16.10
N GLU A 578 39.88 -9.95 -16.15
CA GLU A 578 40.43 -10.61 -17.34
C GLU A 578 39.47 -10.54 -18.54
N LEU A 579 38.15 -10.60 -18.31
CA LEU A 579 37.17 -10.40 -19.38
C LEU A 579 37.31 -9.00 -19.99
N ASP A 580 37.38 -7.94 -19.17
CA ASP A 580 37.53 -6.57 -19.67
C ASP A 580 38.84 -6.36 -20.44
N ASP A 581 39.94 -6.88 -19.88
CA ASP A 581 41.25 -6.79 -20.51
C ASP A 581 41.27 -7.55 -21.85
N PHE A 582 40.64 -8.72 -21.90
CA PHE A 582 40.47 -9.49 -23.13
C PHE A 582 39.63 -8.74 -24.15
N LEU A 583 38.45 -8.24 -23.78
CA LEU A 583 37.52 -7.52 -24.68
C LEU A 583 38.17 -6.28 -25.32
N LEU A 584 39.00 -5.57 -24.56
CA LEU A 584 39.74 -4.38 -25.00
C LEU A 584 41.10 -4.69 -25.63
N ALA A 585 41.49 -5.97 -25.69
CA ALA A 585 42.79 -6.41 -26.19
C ALA A 585 43.97 -5.69 -25.51
N ARG A 586 43.88 -5.49 -24.19
CA ARG A 586 44.96 -4.87 -23.38
C ARG A 586 46.19 -5.77 -23.33
N ASP A 587 45.98 -7.09 -23.30
CA ASP A 587 47.02 -8.10 -23.40
C ASP A 587 46.73 -9.08 -24.54
N GLY A 588 47.65 -10.01 -24.80
CA GLY A 588 47.53 -10.97 -25.90
C GLY A 588 47.77 -10.38 -27.30
N GLY A 589 48.03 -9.08 -27.44
CA GLY A 589 48.52 -8.47 -28.68
C GLY A 589 47.57 -8.62 -29.88
N ARG A 590 46.27 -8.66 -29.62
CA ARG A 590 45.20 -8.73 -30.61
C ARG A 590 44.95 -7.36 -31.23
N GLU A 591 45.05 -7.26 -32.54
CA GLU A 591 44.74 -6.03 -33.28
C GLU A 591 43.29 -6.02 -33.74
N LYS A 592 42.70 -4.82 -33.84
CA LYS A 592 41.33 -4.65 -34.32
C LYS A 592 41.20 -5.15 -35.78
N PRO A 593 40.39 -6.20 -36.04
CA PRO A 593 40.19 -6.70 -37.39
C PRO A 593 39.28 -5.76 -38.21
N LEU A 594 39.26 -5.95 -39.53
CA LEU A 594 38.25 -5.32 -40.37
C LEU A 594 36.85 -5.86 -40.02
N SER A 595 35.81 -5.04 -40.18
CA SER A 595 34.42 -5.44 -39.88
C SER A 595 33.98 -6.71 -40.62
N SER A 596 34.50 -6.93 -41.84
CA SER A 596 34.26 -8.14 -42.65
C SER A 596 34.94 -9.42 -42.13
N GLN A 597 35.94 -9.32 -41.25
CA GLN A 597 36.70 -10.46 -40.73
C GLN A 597 36.03 -11.04 -39.48
N ILE A 598 34.83 -11.60 -39.63
CA ILE A 598 34.03 -12.14 -38.52
C ILE A 598 34.59 -13.44 -37.90
N GLY A 599 35.59 -14.07 -38.53
CA GLY A 599 36.35 -15.18 -37.94
C GLY A 599 37.47 -14.75 -36.98
N LYS A 600 37.65 -13.44 -36.78
CA LYS A 600 38.60 -12.86 -35.82
C LYS A 600 37.84 -12.01 -34.81
N ALA A 601 38.18 -12.17 -33.54
CA ALA A 601 37.55 -11.43 -32.46
C ALA A 601 37.83 -9.92 -32.59
N SER A 602 36.79 -9.09 -32.51
CA SER A 602 36.90 -7.61 -32.58
C SER A 602 37.44 -6.97 -31.30
N VAL A 603 38.05 -5.79 -31.39
CA VAL A 603 38.43 -5.01 -30.20
C VAL A 603 37.28 -4.07 -29.87
N LEU A 604 36.75 -4.17 -28.65
CA LEU A 604 35.57 -3.42 -28.21
C LEU A 604 35.90 -1.95 -27.94
N ASN A 605 34.87 -1.11 -27.93
CA ASN A 605 34.96 0.30 -27.61
C ASN A 605 35.15 0.52 -26.10
N SER A 606 36.30 1.08 -25.71
CA SER A 606 36.64 1.30 -24.29
C SER A 606 35.64 2.19 -23.56
N THR A 607 35.14 3.24 -24.20
CA THR A 607 34.15 4.15 -23.60
C THR A 607 32.86 3.41 -23.25
N LEU A 608 32.44 2.46 -24.09
CA LEU A 608 31.22 1.70 -23.86
C LEU A 608 31.40 0.54 -22.87
N VAL A 609 32.61 -0.03 -22.77
CA VAL A 609 32.95 -0.98 -21.70
C VAL A 609 32.95 -0.27 -20.34
N ASP A 610 33.53 0.94 -20.26
CA ASP A 610 33.51 1.74 -19.03
C ASP A 610 32.09 2.16 -18.65
N TYR A 611 31.25 2.56 -19.63
CA TYR A 611 29.81 2.80 -19.42
C TYR A 611 29.12 1.59 -18.80
N ALA A 612 29.28 0.39 -19.38
CA ALA A 612 28.65 -0.81 -18.87
C ALA A 612 29.09 -1.13 -17.44
N LYS A 613 30.38 -0.93 -17.12
CA LYS A 613 30.89 -1.10 -15.77
C LYS A 613 30.22 -0.15 -14.79
N SER A 614 30.22 1.15 -15.07
CA SER A 614 29.59 2.14 -14.19
C SER A 614 28.10 1.93 -14.03
N LEU A 615 27.42 1.45 -15.08
CA LEU A 615 26.02 1.09 -14.98
C LEU A 615 25.78 -0.07 -14.01
N HIS A 616 26.55 -1.16 -14.13
CA HIS A 616 26.40 -2.32 -13.27
C HIS A 616 26.85 -2.07 -11.82
N ASP A 617 27.82 -1.17 -11.59
CA ASP A 617 28.17 -0.72 -10.24
C ASP A 617 26.94 -0.16 -9.47
N ASN A 618 25.94 0.37 -10.18
CA ASN A 618 24.67 0.82 -9.62
C ASN A 618 23.58 -0.27 -9.67
N LEU A 619 23.31 -0.81 -10.87
CA LEU A 619 22.14 -1.70 -11.07
C LEU A 619 22.26 -3.07 -10.41
N ASP A 620 23.48 -3.55 -10.15
CA ASP A 620 23.70 -4.86 -9.51
C ASP A 620 23.41 -4.80 -7.99
N VAL A 621 23.53 -3.62 -7.38
CA VAL A 621 23.21 -3.39 -5.96
C VAL A 621 21.81 -2.80 -5.74
N TRP A 622 21.05 -2.61 -6.82
CA TRP A 622 19.72 -2.04 -6.77
C TRP A 622 18.76 -2.87 -5.90
N VAL A 623 18.00 -2.18 -5.05
CA VAL A 623 16.94 -2.75 -4.21
C VAL A 623 15.64 -2.01 -4.55
N PRO A 624 14.50 -2.71 -4.69
CA PRO A 624 13.24 -2.04 -4.90
C PRO A 624 12.89 -1.08 -3.74
N PRO A 625 12.37 0.12 -4.04
CA PRO A 625 11.86 1.02 -3.01
C PRO A 625 10.77 0.37 -2.15
N GLU A 626 10.64 0.79 -0.90
CA GLU A 626 9.59 0.31 0.01
C GLU A 626 8.19 0.46 -0.62
N ASN A 627 7.27 -0.46 -0.31
CA ASN A 627 5.90 -0.47 -0.83
C ASN A 627 5.76 -0.65 -2.36
N ILE A 628 6.85 -0.98 -3.08
CA ILE A 628 6.79 -1.44 -4.47
C ILE A 628 7.01 -2.96 -4.49
N THR A 629 6.03 -3.70 -5.01
CA THR A 629 6.14 -5.18 -5.11
C THR A 629 6.83 -5.58 -6.41
N VAL A 630 7.88 -6.42 -6.33
CA VAL A 630 8.60 -6.92 -7.51
C VAL A 630 8.32 -8.40 -7.76
N TYR A 631 7.86 -8.71 -8.96
CA TYR A 631 7.74 -10.05 -9.51
C TYR A 631 8.85 -10.30 -10.52
N GLN A 632 9.56 -11.41 -10.40
CA GLN A 632 10.64 -11.78 -11.29
C GLN A 632 10.31 -13.12 -11.97
N ILE A 633 10.26 -13.10 -13.29
CA ILE A 633 9.92 -14.25 -14.13
C ILE A 633 11.14 -14.57 -14.99
N ALA A 634 11.74 -15.73 -14.77
CA ALA A 634 12.88 -16.22 -15.54
C ALA A 634 12.56 -17.56 -16.22
N GLY A 635 13.07 -17.73 -17.45
CA GLY A 635 13.05 -19.02 -18.13
C GLY A 635 14.17 -19.91 -17.62
N TRP A 636 13.89 -21.20 -17.41
CA TRP A 636 14.86 -22.18 -16.92
C TRP A 636 14.67 -23.54 -17.61
N GLY A 637 15.70 -24.39 -17.59
CA GLY A 637 15.67 -25.73 -18.17
C GLY A 637 15.90 -25.81 -19.68
N LYS A 638 16.43 -24.75 -20.30
CA LYS A 638 16.87 -24.71 -21.70
C LYS A 638 18.37 -24.43 -21.77
N ASP A 639 19.09 -25.22 -22.56
CA ASP A 639 20.52 -25.00 -22.79
C ASP A 639 20.75 -23.59 -23.33
N THR A 640 21.55 -22.82 -22.61
CA THR A 640 21.86 -21.42 -22.89
C THR A 640 23.36 -21.24 -22.93
N VAL A 641 23.85 -20.32 -23.77
CA VAL A 641 25.29 -20.05 -23.89
C VAL A 641 25.81 -19.52 -22.55
N ALA A 642 26.71 -20.27 -21.91
CA ALA A 642 27.38 -19.88 -20.67
C ALA A 642 28.70 -19.13 -20.90
N GLY A 643 29.30 -19.33 -22.08
CA GLY A 643 30.58 -18.75 -22.49
C GLY A 643 30.93 -19.17 -23.93
N TYR A 644 32.03 -18.64 -24.47
CA TYR A 644 32.45 -18.81 -25.86
C TYR A 644 33.81 -19.48 -26.05
#